data_AF-A0A074LNU5-F1
#
_entry.id   AF-A0A074LNU5-F1
#
_cell.length_a   1.000
_cell.length_b   1.000
_cell.length_c   1.000
_cell.angle_alpha   90.00
_cell.angle_beta   90.00
_cell.angle_gamma   90.00
#
_symmetry.space_group_name_H-M   'P 1'
#
loop_
_entity.id
_entity.type
_entity.pdbx_description
1 polymer ?
#
loop_
_entity_poly.entity_id
_entity_poly.type
_entity_poly.pdbx_seq_one_letter_code
_entity_poly.pdbx_strand_id
1 'polypeptide(L)'
;MHFDDEAKTTDNGYLVLSYRDIDSWISKMGGNPQFARNKIKSDIGLASPLKDKSNSWEVIHLPLLLAYCGGNIRYYEGASSNRFLVQYDSIYNRQSAFPLFSVYPTPAPDSSITLSSNDVQAGDSISISRVAKTYAAYTRAHYESVYVTDPDGNLITDLVGNGTDFPYNDETGEPYAQKIDCGSDNCDGSWSATDPHVFNESDTLQTGDDWKEGTYTVHFVLYDGVARASKSGTNGEVTATFKIHNLPLPPQDPPQTNSDMTTTPVGEVKADSASPTGEKFDVKQGIPTSEYLYTKVNSKEYLFRYSFEQVVGQKTYKVHFKKTYIIPPPDPVPNPDGTMPPPGEPKTVPKDQTITVKRNFSYWVIKQLEVYKIKQADVNNYALDVPQKVTIPPDYTISMDVSHSDDERQHLQMSPADPSQEIPHDYGTVTLSPGESPPADEGWNAIAEADVAQITCKNDSLNFNDNGVSKLIMDDTPVQQPQSTPKPGKIDIAKMTADPVMYKNQIHIPDTLPNQARTSITGKVTYEKVDGSFTNNPPTPFDIKFDNQWVTVHTPVVNPSYSTDDWQHNQKTHATPGVSAMILDRPFHVYMPTVAEHLEIPGYRTRDYSKYTKKRQVRFPFDVFPADGIQPILARTWIDIYSDDTLFQMPVWVDERADYQVEFREIAINASSDNAASQTYANTDLSNYVAYKSIPVEVIGRLYDFRITDVADYNWQYVFRQSDGVSPTGAKYWIGYQNIDGNPRGNTYPYRLPILPGSSPLAGYDNTAVKTGYHFKFELKTKGNMFSIDDGIRITPSFFFIKRDGSGGRIPVDLYYRTNEQQFVQVGSTDDKVQRYVVLNDPLRNVNQTAITDTANYYFDHYNTKYTNRQSYVDQYLYAAGKKTLAGNYSLLELTAPLRTFDPPAKYYTASVDAQRQYASVQHWYGEYSLPAAPYVVPAGTKLWAQGPLNDHSKVFLHDGYIIVNFNIESIQHADINHPHLQYIHGEKMNQWSMEGFTSSATNKYGKPYPFPLDYGDVVFYDADKSSRDDFGSNVTH
;
A
#
# COMPACT_ATOMS: atom_id res chain seq x y z
N MET A 1 6.13 -36.25 49.53
CA MET A 1 5.86 -35.71 50.90
C MET A 1 6.39 -34.30 50.95
N HIS A 2 5.57 -33.34 51.38
CA HIS A 2 5.97 -31.96 51.61
C HIS A 2 5.71 -31.60 53.08
N PHE A 3 6.64 -30.87 53.69
CA PHE A 3 6.54 -30.31 55.04
C PHE A 3 6.88 -28.83 54.95
N ASP A 4 6.32 -28.03 55.85
CA ASP A 4 6.70 -26.62 56.00
C ASP A 4 8.11 -26.54 56.62
N ASP A 5 9.04 -25.90 55.92
CA ASP A 5 10.48 -25.93 56.20
C ASP A 5 10.85 -25.18 57.50
N GLU A 6 9.96 -24.36 58.07
CA GLU A 6 10.30 -23.53 59.24
C GLU A 6 10.00 -24.18 60.61
N ALA A 7 9.17 -25.23 60.71
CA ALA A 7 8.76 -25.76 62.02
C ALA A 7 9.21 -27.20 62.34
N LYS A 8 9.55 -28.03 61.33
CA LYS A 8 9.76 -29.48 61.51
C LYS A 8 8.65 -30.16 62.37
N THR A 9 7.43 -29.63 62.36
CA THR A 9 6.25 -30.24 63.00
C THR A 9 5.38 -30.89 61.93
N THR A 10 4.70 -31.98 62.29
CA THR A 10 3.89 -32.80 61.39
C THR A 10 2.50 -32.25 61.11
N ASP A 11 2.14 -31.13 61.73
CA ASP A 11 0.76 -30.65 61.84
C ASP A 11 0.19 -30.14 60.52
N ASN A 12 1.04 -29.75 59.55
CA ASN A 12 0.64 -29.21 58.25
C ASN A 12 1.26 -29.92 57.03
N GLY A 13 1.74 -31.17 57.19
CA GLY A 13 2.32 -31.95 56.09
C GLY A 13 1.28 -32.66 55.21
N TYR A 14 1.61 -32.90 53.93
CA TYR A 14 0.80 -33.73 53.03
C TYR A 14 1.63 -34.77 52.27
N LEU A 15 1.01 -35.93 52.06
CA LEU A 15 1.55 -37.06 51.32
C LEU A 15 0.80 -37.18 49.97
N VAL A 16 1.54 -37.17 48.87
CA VAL A 16 0.98 -37.40 47.53
C VAL A 16 1.35 -38.82 47.11
N LEU A 17 0.36 -39.68 46.93
CA LEU A 17 0.54 -41.09 46.52
C LEU A 17 -0.09 -41.34 45.16
N SER A 18 0.55 -42.19 44.35
CA SER A 18 -0.05 -42.63 43.09
C SER A 18 -1.08 -43.74 43.33
N TYR A 19 -2.21 -43.72 42.63
CA TYR A 19 -3.27 -44.74 42.76
C TYR A 19 -2.76 -46.17 42.48
N ARG A 20 -1.72 -46.32 41.65
CA ARG A 20 -1.15 -47.62 41.28
C ARG A 20 -0.34 -48.29 42.39
N ASP A 21 0.13 -47.53 43.38
CA ASP A 21 1.05 -48.04 44.41
C ASP A 21 0.43 -48.17 45.80
N ILE A 22 -0.78 -47.65 46.02
CA ILE A 22 -1.43 -47.63 47.34
C ILE A 22 -1.73 -49.04 47.86
N ASP A 23 -2.23 -49.93 46.99
CA ASP A 23 -2.52 -51.33 47.34
C ASP A 23 -1.25 -52.11 47.62
N SER A 24 -0.20 -51.86 46.84
CA SER A 24 1.11 -52.47 47.05
C SER A 24 1.72 -52.03 48.38
N TRP A 25 1.59 -50.75 48.72
CA TRP A 25 2.10 -50.17 49.96
C TRP A 25 1.34 -50.69 51.19
N ILE A 26 0.00 -50.66 51.17
CA ILE A 26 -0.85 -51.16 52.28
C ILE A 26 -0.68 -52.66 52.47
N SER A 27 -0.65 -53.43 51.38
CA SER A 27 -0.44 -54.89 51.45
C SER A 27 0.96 -55.24 51.98
N LYS A 28 2.01 -54.49 51.61
CA LYS A 28 3.37 -54.70 52.15
C LYS A 28 3.47 -54.38 53.64
N MET A 29 2.64 -53.47 54.13
CA MET A 29 2.49 -53.16 55.55
C MET A 29 1.51 -54.11 56.25
N GLY A 30 1.03 -55.18 55.61
CA GLY A 30 0.17 -56.19 56.24
C GLY A 30 -1.28 -55.75 56.50
N GLY A 31 -1.76 -54.69 55.83
CA GLY A 31 -3.14 -54.20 55.93
C GLY A 31 -4.05 -54.68 54.80
N ASN A 32 -5.38 -54.63 54.99
CA ASN A 32 -6.38 -54.83 53.94
C ASN A 32 -6.56 -53.54 53.09
N PRO A 33 -6.16 -53.53 51.79
CA PRO A 33 -6.25 -52.32 50.96
C PRO A 33 -7.67 -51.84 50.67
N GLN A 34 -8.64 -52.75 50.63
CA GLN A 34 -10.04 -52.43 50.37
C GLN A 34 -10.63 -51.63 51.54
N PHE A 35 -10.37 -52.09 52.77
CA PHE A 35 -10.82 -51.42 53.99
C PHE A 35 -10.20 -50.03 54.15
N ALA A 36 -8.88 -49.93 53.96
CA ALA A 36 -8.17 -48.65 54.04
C ALA A 36 -8.72 -47.63 53.03
N ARG A 37 -9.02 -48.04 51.79
CA ARG A 37 -9.67 -47.17 50.80
C ARG A 37 -11.06 -46.71 51.25
N ASN A 38 -11.87 -47.63 51.78
CA ASN A 38 -13.23 -47.33 52.19
C ASN A 38 -13.26 -46.36 53.38
N LYS A 39 -12.41 -46.57 54.40
CA LYS A 39 -12.32 -45.70 55.59
C LYS A 39 -11.70 -44.33 55.30
N ILE A 40 -10.69 -44.27 54.43
CA ILE A 40 -10.11 -43.00 53.94
C ILE A 40 -11.19 -42.20 53.17
N LYS A 41 -12.00 -42.87 52.34
CA LYS A 41 -13.11 -42.22 51.62
C LYS A 41 -14.25 -41.76 52.54
N SER A 42 -14.57 -42.50 53.61
CA SER A 42 -15.63 -42.11 54.55
C SER A 42 -15.24 -40.88 55.38
N ASP A 43 -14.01 -40.84 55.89
CA ASP A 43 -13.60 -39.83 56.88
C ASP A 43 -13.14 -38.50 56.24
N ILE A 44 -12.78 -38.49 54.95
CA ILE A 44 -12.41 -37.26 54.20
C ILE A 44 -13.66 -36.52 53.69
N GLY A 45 -14.84 -37.15 53.73
CA GLY A 45 -15.99 -36.71 52.95
C GLY A 45 -15.67 -36.73 51.46
N LEU A 46 -16.65 -36.49 50.58
CA LEU A 46 -16.43 -36.33 49.13
C LEU A 46 -15.65 -35.02 48.81
N ALA A 47 -14.48 -34.80 49.43
CA ALA A 47 -13.62 -33.67 49.15
C ALA A 47 -13.04 -33.82 47.74
N SER A 48 -13.36 -32.84 46.90
CA SER A 48 -13.04 -32.75 45.48
C SER A 48 -11.60 -33.20 45.15
N PRO A 49 -11.40 -34.21 44.28
CA PRO A 49 -10.08 -34.49 43.75
C PRO A 49 -9.59 -33.26 42.97
N LEU A 50 -8.34 -32.85 43.19
CA LEU A 50 -7.62 -32.00 42.24
C LEU A 50 -7.47 -32.77 40.92
N LYS A 51 -8.45 -32.61 40.03
CA LYS A 51 -8.51 -33.28 38.73
C LYS A 51 -7.49 -32.66 37.77
N ASP A 52 -6.36 -33.34 37.56
CA ASP A 52 -5.60 -33.25 36.30
C ASP A 52 -5.87 -34.50 35.46
N LYS A 53 -5.81 -34.35 34.13
CA LYS A 53 -6.24 -35.23 33.02
C LYS A 53 -5.58 -36.62 32.96
N SER A 54 -4.96 -37.12 34.05
CA SER A 54 -4.30 -38.43 34.07
C SER A 54 -4.63 -39.34 35.29
N ASN A 55 -5.62 -38.99 36.13
CA ASN A 55 -6.20 -39.87 37.18
C ASN A 55 -5.20 -40.61 38.11
N SER A 56 -4.01 -40.06 38.36
CA SER A 56 -2.92 -40.87 38.91
C SER A 56 -2.51 -40.56 40.35
N TRP A 57 -3.05 -39.53 41.03
CA TRP A 57 -2.53 -39.10 42.35
C TRP A 57 -3.64 -38.70 43.34
N GLU A 58 -3.49 -39.10 44.61
CA GLU A 58 -4.29 -38.60 45.75
C GLU A 58 -3.40 -37.87 46.77
N VAL A 59 -3.94 -36.81 47.36
CA VAL A 59 -3.28 -36.02 48.41
C VAL A 59 -3.92 -36.36 49.75
N ILE A 60 -3.15 -36.96 50.65
CA ILE A 60 -3.59 -37.35 51.98
C ILE A 60 -2.95 -36.40 53.01
N HIS A 61 -3.77 -35.79 53.87
CA HIS A 61 -3.30 -34.97 54.98
C HIS A 61 -2.57 -35.87 56.00
N LEU A 62 -1.31 -35.54 56.30
CA LEU A 62 -0.49 -36.37 57.20
C LEU A 62 -1.08 -36.50 58.63
N PRO A 63 -1.72 -35.47 59.22
CA PRO A 63 -2.38 -35.59 60.52
C PRO A 63 -3.50 -36.64 60.55
N LEU A 64 -4.24 -36.80 59.45
CA LEU A 64 -5.30 -37.80 59.32
C LEU A 64 -4.71 -39.21 59.36
N LEU A 65 -3.63 -39.44 58.58
CA LEU A 65 -2.89 -40.71 58.59
C LEU A 65 -2.28 -41.03 59.97
N LEU A 66 -1.81 -40.00 60.69
CA LEU A 66 -1.20 -40.09 62.02
C LEU A 66 -2.22 -40.45 63.11
N ALA A 67 -3.48 -40.02 63.00
CA ALA A 67 -4.55 -40.38 63.92
C ALA A 67 -4.81 -41.90 63.97
N TYR A 68 -4.62 -42.61 62.85
CA TYR A 68 -4.79 -44.07 62.78
C TYR A 68 -3.56 -44.86 63.25
N CYS A 69 -2.37 -44.25 63.34
CA CYS A 69 -1.12 -44.96 63.68
C CYS A 69 -0.72 -44.88 65.16
N GLY A 70 -1.43 -44.13 65.99
CA GLY A 70 -1.25 -44.13 67.45
C GLY A 70 0.17 -43.81 67.94
N GLY A 71 0.68 -42.58 67.70
CA GLY A 71 1.85 -42.02 68.41
C GLY A 71 2.98 -41.41 67.57
N ASN A 72 3.87 -40.66 68.24
CA ASN A 72 4.92 -39.77 67.68
C ASN A 72 5.85 -40.43 66.63
N ILE A 73 5.81 -39.95 65.38
CA ILE A 73 6.72 -40.34 64.29
C ILE A 73 7.86 -39.30 64.15
N ARG A 74 9.12 -39.75 63.98
CA ARG A 74 10.26 -38.86 63.67
C ARG A 74 10.84 -39.13 62.28
N TYR A 75 11.28 -38.07 61.60
CA TYR A 75 11.99 -38.15 60.32
C TYR A 75 13.45 -38.60 60.53
N TYR A 76 13.89 -39.61 59.77
CA TYR A 76 15.27 -40.07 59.76
C TYR A 76 15.80 -40.10 58.31
N GLU A 77 16.98 -39.50 58.08
CA GLU A 77 17.66 -39.53 56.80
C GLU A 77 18.81 -40.56 56.86
N GLY A 78 18.62 -41.69 56.20
CA GLY A 78 19.62 -42.77 56.13
C GLY A 78 20.68 -42.55 55.06
N ALA A 79 21.86 -43.13 55.24
CA ALA A 79 23.07 -42.93 54.42
C ALA A 79 22.98 -43.30 52.93
N SER A 80 21.85 -43.84 52.47
CA SER A 80 21.63 -44.30 51.09
C SER A 80 20.42 -43.66 50.41
N SER A 81 20.07 -42.42 50.80
CA SER A 81 19.05 -41.57 50.14
C SER A 81 17.61 -42.14 50.11
N ASN A 82 17.33 -43.23 50.83
CA ASN A 82 15.97 -43.70 51.09
C ASN A 82 15.42 -43.02 52.35
N ARG A 83 14.27 -42.37 52.23
CA ARG A 83 13.58 -41.65 53.31
C ARG A 83 12.46 -42.54 53.88
N PHE A 84 12.40 -42.72 55.20
CA PHE A 84 11.40 -43.55 55.88
C PHE A 84 10.71 -42.80 57.02
N LEU A 85 9.45 -43.14 57.29
CA LEU A 85 8.71 -42.75 58.50
C LEU A 85 8.82 -43.89 59.51
N VAL A 86 9.30 -43.63 60.73
CA VAL A 86 9.44 -44.65 61.79
C VAL A 86 8.91 -44.09 63.11
N GLN A 87 8.09 -44.87 63.81
CA GLN A 87 7.63 -44.56 65.16
C GLN A 87 8.74 -44.92 66.18
N TYR A 88 9.04 -44.01 67.10
CA TYR A 88 10.06 -44.21 68.13
C TYR A 88 9.39 -44.44 69.48
N ASP A 89 9.45 -45.66 69.99
CA ASP A 89 9.02 -45.98 71.35
C ASP A 89 10.12 -45.54 72.34
N SER A 90 9.86 -44.48 73.09
CA SER A 90 10.80 -43.93 74.08
C SER A 90 11.02 -44.85 75.29
N ILE A 91 10.15 -45.83 75.51
CA ILE A 91 10.19 -46.71 76.69
C ILE A 91 11.07 -47.94 76.43
N TYR A 92 11.12 -48.47 75.21
CA TYR A 92 11.84 -49.72 74.90
C TYR A 92 13.00 -49.61 73.89
N ASN A 93 13.25 -48.42 73.32
CA ASN A 93 14.36 -48.17 72.38
C ASN A 93 14.42 -49.16 71.20
N ARG A 94 13.25 -49.51 70.63
CA ARG A 94 13.11 -50.42 69.48
C ARG A 94 12.37 -49.74 68.34
N GLN A 95 12.74 -50.11 67.11
CA GLN A 95 12.03 -49.73 65.89
C GLN A 95 11.12 -50.89 65.49
N SER A 96 9.81 -50.65 65.45
CA SER A 96 8.80 -51.65 65.08
C SER A 96 7.85 -51.05 64.05
N ALA A 97 7.59 -51.76 62.95
CA ALA A 97 6.53 -51.43 62.01
C ALA A 97 5.25 -52.17 62.45
N PHE A 98 4.20 -51.45 62.84
CA PHE A 98 2.88 -52.04 63.07
C PHE A 98 2.18 -52.33 61.73
N PRO A 99 1.46 -53.47 61.59
CA PRO A 99 0.61 -53.69 60.43
C PRO A 99 -0.66 -52.85 60.52
N LEU A 100 -1.03 -52.19 59.41
CA LEU A 100 -2.04 -51.13 59.43
C LEU A 100 -3.48 -51.64 59.66
N PHE A 101 -3.86 -52.89 59.28
CA PHE A 101 -5.22 -53.43 59.49
C PHE A 101 -5.24 -54.98 59.39
N SER A 102 -5.40 -55.74 60.48
CA SER A 102 -5.48 -57.22 60.45
C SER A 102 -6.93 -57.72 60.59
N VAL A 103 -7.33 -58.75 59.83
CA VAL A 103 -8.71 -59.31 59.80
C VAL A 103 -8.69 -60.80 60.22
N TYR A 104 -9.74 -61.29 60.86
CA TYR A 104 -9.85 -62.72 61.21
C TYR A 104 -10.09 -63.60 59.97
N PRO A 105 -9.42 -64.76 59.85
CA PRO A 105 -9.55 -65.67 58.70
C PRO A 105 -10.77 -66.61 58.72
N THR A 106 -11.68 -66.48 59.69
CA THR A 106 -12.91 -67.30 59.78
C THR A 106 -14.04 -66.51 60.45
N PRO A 107 -15.24 -66.41 59.86
CA PRO A 107 -16.39 -65.80 60.54
C PRO A 107 -16.75 -66.63 61.79
N ALA A 108 -17.24 -65.96 62.84
CA ALA A 108 -17.82 -66.67 63.98
C ALA A 108 -19.01 -67.51 63.51
N PRO A 109 -19.16 -68.78 63.95
CA PRO A 109 -20.36 -69.55 63.64
C PRO A 109 -21.61 -68.75 64.07
N ASP A 110 -22.60 -68.68 63.16
CA ASP A 110 -23.93 -68.06 63.32
C ASP A 110 -24.06 -66.53 63.12
N SER A 111 -23.13 -65.85 62.43
CA SER A 111 -23.37 -64.45 61.99
C SER A 111 -24.15 -64.40 60.66
N SER A 112 -25.19 -63.56 60.56
CA SER A 112 -26.05 -63.45 59.37
C SER A 112 -26.50 -62.02 59.07
N ILE A 113 -26.81 -61.76 57.80
CA ILE A 113 -27.44 -60.52 57.33
C ILE A 113 -28.68 -60.88 56.49
N THR A 114 -29.78 -60.19 56.73
CA THR A 114 -31.08 -60.39 56.07
C THR A 114 -31.65 -59.05 55.64
N LEU A 115 -32.33 -59.03 54.48
CA LEU A 115 -32.95 -57.85 53.91
C LEU A 115 -34.48 -58.00 53.92
N SER A 116 -35.21 -56.91 54.09
CA SER A 116 -36.69 -56.91 54.03
C SER A 116 -37.23 -57.20 52.63
N SER A 117 -36.44 -56.92 51.58
CA SER A 117 -36.74 -57.28 50.19
C SER A 117 -35.45 -57.46 49.40
N ASN A 118 -35.46 -58.41 48.46
CA ASN A 118 -34.38 -58.63 47.50
C ASN A 118 -34.70 -58.02 46.11
N ASP A 119 -35.91 -57.49 45.92
CA ASP A 119 -36.36 -56.78 44.72
C ASP A 119 -36.88 -55.40 45.14
N VAL A 120 -36.28 -54.33 44.63
CA VAL A 120 -36.41 -52.98 45.16
C VAL A 120 -36.54 -51.98 44.01
N GLN A 121 -37.30 -50.90 44.17
CA GLN A 121 -37.33 -49.78 43.23
C GLN A 121 -36.39 -48.67 43.70
N ALA A 122 -35.82 -47.90 42.77
CA ALA A 122 -35.04 -46.73 43.14
C ALA A 122 -35.93 -45.75 43.96
N GLY A 123 -35.42 -45.31 45.12
CA GLY A 123 -36.14 -44.50 46.11
C GLY A 123 -36.82 -45.30 47.23
N ASP A 124 -36.89 -46.63 47.14
CA ASP A 124 -37.44 -47.47 48.21
C ASP A 124 -36.48 -47.55 49.40
N SER A 125 -37.05 -47.78 50.59
CA SER A 125 -36.33 -48.02 51.84
C SER A 125 -36.32 -49.51 52.17
N ILE A 126 -35.13 -50.08 52.36
CA ILE A 126 -34.89 -51.49 52.69
C ILE A 126 -34.45 -51.58 54.15
N SER A 127 -35.12 -52.39 54.96
CA SER A 127 -34.62 -52.70 56.30
C SER A 127 -33.57 -53.80 56.21
N ILE A 128 -32.41 -53.55 56.80
CA ILE A 128 -31.29 -54.46 56.95
C ILE A 128 -31.30 -54.97 58.38
N SER A 129 -31.36 -56.27 58.58
CA SER A 129 -31.27 -56.89 59.92
C SER A 129 -30.06 -57.80 59.97
N ARG A 130 -29.21 -57.61 60.98
CA ARG A 130 -27.97 -58.38 61.19
C ARG A 130 -27.92 -59.01 62.57
N VAL A 131 -27.27 -60.18 62.63
CA VAL A 131 -26.99 -60.94 63.86
C VAL A 131 -25.48 -61.15 63.93
N ALA A 132 -24.84 -60.72 65.02
CA ALA A 132 -23.39 -60.84 65.22
C ALA A 132 -23.05 -61.49 66.56
N LYS A 133 -22.11 -62.45 66.55
CA LYS A 133 -21.66 -63.20 67.73
C LYS A 133 -20.17 -62.98 68.03
N THR A 134 -19.83 -62.60 69.25
CA THR A 134 -18.45 -62.40 69.75
C THR A 134 -17.83 -63.72 70.23
N TYR A 135 -16.51 -63.89 70.08
CA TYR A 135 -15.78 -65.05 70.63
C TYR A 135 -15.51 -64.86 72.12
N ALA A 136 -15.90 -65.84 72.95
CA ALA A 136 -15.92 -65.78 74.41
C ALA A 136 -14.56 -65.61 75.16
N ALA A 137 -13.43 -65.42 74.48
CA ALA A 137 -12.09 -65.46 75.09
C ALA A 137 -11.22 -64.20 74.90
N TYR A 138 -11.75 -63.09 74.38
CA TYR A 138 -10.93 -61.91 74.06
C TYR A 138 -11.52 -60.61 74.63
N THR A 139 -10.65 -59.79 75.24
CA THR A 139 -10.98 -58.60 76.06
C THR A 139 -10.85 -57.26 75.34
N ARG A 140 -10.72 -57.23 74.00
CA ARG A 140 -10.83 -56.01 73.18
C ARG A 140 -11.41 -56.35 71.81
N ALA A 141 -12.52 -55.72 71.42
CA ALA A 141 -13.03 -55.73 70.05
C ALA A 141 -13.04 -54.28 69.55
N HIS A 142 -12.64 -54.02 68.30
CA HIS A 142 -12.73 -52.69 67.69
C HIS A 142 -13.18 -52.79 66.23
N TYR A 143 -14.23 -52.02 65.92
CA TYR A 143 -14.76 -51.61 64.60
C TYR A 143 -15.57 -52.63 63.78
N GLU A 144 -16.76 -52.19 63.38
CA GLU A 144 -17.71 -52.84 62.48
C GLU A 144 -17.92 -51.96 61.25
N SER A 145 -18.10 -52.55 60.06
CA SER A 145 -18.51 -51.79 58.86
C SER A 145 -19.60 -52.53 58.09
N VAL A 146 -20.68 -51.82 57.73
CA VAL A 146 -21.70 -52.28 56.78
C VAL A 146 -21.70 -51.35 55.59
N TYR A 147 -21.43 -51.89 54.40
CA TYR A 147 -21.35 -51.09 53.19
C TYR A 147 -22.05 -51.75 52.02
N VAL A 148 -22.46 -50.94 51.04
CA VAL A 148 -23.17 -51.40 49.84
C VAL A 148 -22.32 -51.16 48.61
N THR A 149 -22.20 -52.19 47.76
CA THR A 149 -21.55 -52.08 46.45
C THR A 149 -22.57 -52.15 45.31
N ASP A 150 -22.29 -51.42 44.24
CA ASP A 150 -23.04 -51.47 42.98
C ASP A 150 -22.73 -52.74 42.16
N PRO A 151 -23.43 -52.97 41.03
CA PRO A 151 -23.19 -54.13 40.16
C PRO A 151 -21.77 -54.19 39.57
N ASP A 152 -21.07 -53.05 39.52
CA ASP A 152 -19.68 -52.93 39.05
C ASP A 152 -18.68 -53.14 40.20
N GLY A 153 -19.14 -53.35 41.44
CA GLY A 153 -18.34 -53.57 42.65
C GLY A 153 -17.85 -52.30 43.33
N ASN A 154 -18.34 -51.11 42.95
CA ASN A 154 -17.98 -49.84 43.57
C ASN A 154 -18.80 -49.59 44.83
N LEU A 155 -18.16 -49.05 45.87
CA LEU A 155 -18.83 -48.60 47.09
C LEU A 155 -19.78 -47.43 46.78
N ILE A 156 -21.07 -47.59 47.09
CA ILE A 156 -22.11 -46.56 46.87
C ILE A 156 -22.47 -45.83 48.16
N THR A 157 -22.59 -46.56 49.27
CA THR A 157 -22.87 -45.98 50.58
C THR A 157 -22.28 -46.84 51.70
N ASP A 158 -21.88 -46.19 52.79
CA ASP A 158 -21.44 -46.80 54.04
C ASP A 158 -22.47 -46.43 55.10
N LEU A 159 -23.14 -47.43 55.67
CA LEU A 159 -24.30 -47.22 56.54
C LEU A 159 -23.91 -46.98 58.00
N VAL A 160 -22.65 -47.26 58.40
CA VAL A 160 -22.27 -47.17 59.82
C VAL A 160 -20.93 -46.47 60.03
N GLY A 161 -20.99 -45.20 60.45
CA GLY A 161 -19.87 -44.38 60.91
C GLY A 161 -19.82 -44.26 62.44
N ASN A 162 -18.64 -44.53 63.02
CA ASN A 162 -18.23 -44.35 64.42
C ASN A 162 -18.84 -45.29 65.48
N GLY A 163 -18.48 -46.57 65.42
CA GLY A 163 -18.57 -47.46 66.58
C GLY A 163 -17.70 -46.95 67.74
N THR A 164 -18.30 -46.79 68.92
CA THR A 164 -17.64 -46.42 70.17
C THR A 164 -16.70 -47.53 70.65
N ASP A 165 -15.60 -47.15 71.31
CA ASP A 165 -14.66 -48.09 71.92
C ASP A 165 -15.37 -48.95 72.99
N PHE A 166 -15.26 -50.28 72.88
CA PHE A 166 -15.70 -51.20 73.94
C PHE A 166 -14.80 -51.02 75.18
N PRO A 167 -15.36 -50.89 76.40
CA PRO A 167 -14.56 -50.62 77.59
C PRO A 167 -13.67 -51.79 78.01
N TYR A 168 -12.50 -51.40 78.52
CA TYR A 168 -11.47 -52.24 79.12
C TYR A 168 -11.92 -52.73 80.51
N ASN A 169 -11.95 -54.05 80.74
CA ASN A 169 -12.01 -54.58 82.12
C ASN A 169 -10.60 -54.56 82.72
N ASP A 170 -10.39 -53.74 83.75
CA ASP A 170 -9.24 -53.89 84.63
C ASP A 170 -9.42 -55.12 85.54
N GLU A 171 -8.31 -55.70 85.99
CA GLU A 171 -8.27 -56.93 86.79
C GLU A 171 -8.76 -56.75 88.24
N THR A 172 -9.58 -55.75 88.56
CA THR A 172 -10.00 -55.47 89.95
C THR A 172 -11.50 -55.66 90.22
N GLY A 173 -12.04 -56.83 89.85
CA GLY A 173 -12.97 -57.60 90.68
C GLY A 173 -14.21 -56.97 91.35
N GLU A 174 -14.75 -55.83 90.91
CA GLU A 174 -15.97 -55.20 91.47
C GLU A 174 -17.00 -54.87 90.35
N PRO A 175 -18.30 -55.14 90.55
CA PRO A 175 -19.32 -55.01 89.50
C PRO A 175 -19.93 -53.60 89.49
N TYR A 176 -19.38 -52.70 88.67
CA TYR A 176 -20.09 -51.49 88.26
C TYR A 176 -20.56 -51.66 86.81
N ALA A 177 -21.84 -51.96 86.64
CA ALA A 177 -22.54 -51.84 85.36
C ALA A 177 -22.60 -50.35 84.96
N GLN A 178 -21.61 -49.87 84.22
CA GLN A 178 -21.80 -48.68 83.40
C GLN A 178 -22.56 -49.09 82.15
N LYS A 179 -23.82 -48.61 82.08
CA LYS A 179 -24.63 -48.60 80.88
C LYS A 179 -23.88 -47.79 79.82
N ILE A 180 -23.42 -48.45 78.77
CA ILE A 180 -22.79 -47.79 77.62
C ILE A 180 -23.89 -47.08 76.84
N ASP A 181 -23.72 -45.77 76.65
CA ASP A 181 -24.55 -44.95 75.78
C ASP A 181 -24.09 -45.16 74.33
N CYS A 182 -24.65 -46.17 73.66
CA CYS A 182 -24.60 -46.22 72.21
C CYS A 182 -25.45 -45.04 71.73
N GLY A 183 -24.82 -43.99 71.20
CA GLY A 183 -25.50 -42.76 70.77
C GLY A 183 -26.83 -43.05 70.05
N SER A 184 -27.82 -42.23 70.36
CA SER A 184 -29.28 -42.48 70.28
C SER A 184 -29.89 -42.97 68.95
N ASP A 185 -29.12 -43.16 67.89
CA ASP A 185 -29.70 -43.20 66.55
C ASP A 185 -29.68 -44.58 65.88
N ASN A 186 -28.75 -45.51 66.23
CA ASN A 186 -28.53 -46.71 65.38
C ASN A 186 -28.43 -48.09 66.08
N CYS A 187 -28.69 -48.24 67.38
CA CYS A 187 -28.67 -49.58 68.02
C CYS A 187 -30.01 -49.88 68.71
N ASP A 188 -30.67 -50.99 68.36
CA ASP A 188 -31.86 -51.48 69.09
C ASP A 188 -31.51 -52.08 70.48
N GLY A 189 -30.21 -52.28 70.74
CA GLY A 189 -29.65 -52.59 72.06
C GLY A 189 -30.10 -53.92 72.67
N SER A 190 -30.66 -54.85 71.89
CA SER A 190 -31.12 -56.14 72.42
C SER A 190 -30.02 -57.20 72.37
N TRP A 191 -29.18 -57.24 73.40
CA TRP A 191 -28.34 -58.41 73.67
C TRP A 191 -29.23 -59.66 73.80
N SER A 192 -28.79 -60.79 73.23
CA SER A 192 -29.51 -62.04 73.41
C SER A 192 -29.66 -62.35 74.90
N ALA A 193 -30.91 -62.54 75.35
CA ALA A 193 -31.21 -62.85 76.75
C ALA A 193 -30.61 -64.21 77.21
N THR A 194 -30.15 -65.04 76.28
CA THR A 194 -29.62 -66.39 76.54
C THR A 194 -28.13 -66.55 76.23
N ASP A 195 -27.50 -65.60 75.51
CA ASP A 195 -26.07 -65.62 75.22
C ASP A 195 -25.50 -64.19 75.20
N PRO A 196 -24.72 -63.78 76.22
CA PRO A 196 -24.16 -62.43 76.31
C PRO A 196 -23.11 -62.14 75.23
N HIS A 197 -22.85 -63.10 74.33
CA HIS A 197 -21.97 -62.92 73.20
C HIS A 197 -22.70 -62.64 71.88
N VAL A 198 -24.03 -62.65 71.81
CA VAL A 198 -24.80 -62.38 70.57
C VAL A 198 -25.56 -61.05 70.68
N PHE A 199 -25.46 -60.19 69.67
CA PHE A 199 -26.28 -58.98 69.54
C PHE A 199 -26.94 -58.89 68.15
N ASN A 200 -28.12 -58.28 68.12
CA ASN A 200 -28.88 -58.00 66.89
C ASN A 200 -28.89 -56.51 66.62
N GLU A 201 -29.00 -56.15 65.36
CA GLU A 201 -29.15 -54.76 64.95
C GLU A 201 -29.96 -54.65 63.67
N SER A 202 -30.77 -53.61 63.59
CA SER A 202 -31.54 -53.27 62.40
C SER A 202 -31.23 -51.87 61.95
N ASP A 203 -30.95 -51.70 60.67
CA ASP A 203 -30.73 -50.41 60.03
C ASP A 203 -31.66 -50.26 58.81
N THR A 204 -31.81 -49.05 58.29
CA THR A 204 -32.62 -48.77 57.10
C THR A 204 -31.76 -48.15 56.01
N LEU A 205 -31.65 -48.85 54.87
CA LEU A 205 -31.01 -48.34 53.66
C LEU A 205 -32.05 -47.66 52.76
N GLN A 206 -31.90 -46.37 52.54
CA GLN A 206 -32.57 -45.68 51.44
C GLN A 206 -31.78 -45.88 50.14
N THR A 207 -32.42 -46.43 49.10
CA THR A 207 -31.85 -46.44 47.76
C THR A 207 -31.97 -45.06 47.13
N GLY A 208 -30.90 -44.54 46.51
CA GLY A 208 -30.91 -43.23 45.86
C GLY A 208 -31.57 -43.26 44.49
N ASP A 209 -32.17 -42.13 44.07
CA ASP A 209 -32.75 -41.98 42.73
C ASP A 209 -31.71 -42.09 41.59
N ASP A 210 -30.42 -41.90 41.91
CA ASP A 210 -29.29 -41.98 40.98
C ASP A 210 -28.66 -43.37 40.89
N TRP A 211 -29.18 -44.35 41.63
CA TRP A 211 -28.68 -45.73 41.60
C TRP A 211 -29.08 -46.42 40.29
N LYS A 212 -28.15 -47.14 39.68
CA LYS A 212 -28.34 -47.84 38.39
C LYS A 212 -29.11 -49.14 38.56
N GLU A 213 -29.74 -49.62 37.49
CA GLU A 213 -30.36 -50.95 37.45
C GLU A 213 -29.30 -52.03 37.62
N GLY A 214 -29.57 -53.04 38.45
CA GLY A 214 -28.67 -54.17 38.65
C GLY A 214 -28.67 -54.72 40.07
N THR A 215 -27.79 -55.68 40.32
CA THR A 215 -27.66 -56.36 41.61
C THR A 215 -26.67 -55.62 42.51
N TYR A 216 -27.14 -55.13 43.64
CA TYR A 216 -26.35 -54.51 44.68
C TYR A 216 -26.02 -55.53 45.75
N THR A 217 -24.84 -55.40 46.36
CA THR A 217 -24.40 -56.29 47.43
C THR A 217 -24.18 -55.49 48.71
N VAL A 218 -24.86 -55.88 49.79
CA VAL A 218 -24.64 -55.38 51.15
C VAL A 218 -23.63 -56.29 51.81
N HIS A 219 -22.56 -55.71 52.34
CA HIS A 219 -21.43 -56.39 52.95
C HIS A 219 -21.36 -56.09 54.44
N PHE A 220 -21.08 -57.11 55.25
CA PHE A 220 -20.85 -56.99 56.70
C PHE A 220 -19.51 -57.62 57.08
N VAL A 221 -18.66 -56.86 57.80
CA VAL A 221 -17.29 -57.27 58.18
C VAL A 221 -16.95 -56.86 59.63
N LEU A 222 -16.26 -57.75 60.37
CA LEU A 222 -15.80 -57.59 61.77
C LEU A 222 -14.25 -57.63 61.89
N TYR A 223 -13.63 -56.78 62.74
CA TYR A 223 -12.16 -56.65 62.88
C TYR A 223 -11.61 -56.79 64.34
N ASP A 224 -10.30 -57.16 64.48
CA ASP A 224 -9.53 -57.20 65.76
C ASP A 224 -8.15 -56.52 65.59
N GLY A 225 -7.72 -55.75 66.60
CA GLY A 225 -6.51 -54.92 66.62
C GLY A 225 -5.28 -55.50 67.34
N VAL A 226 -5.16 -56.81 67.61
CA VAL A 226 -3.96 -57.36 68.29
C VAL A 226 -3.28 -58.55 67.57
N ALA A 227 -1.95 -58.46 67.54
CA ALA A 227 -0.94 -59.30 66.89
C ALA A 227 -1.19 -60.83 66.77
N ARG A 228 -1.20 -61.34 65.52
CA ARG A 228 -0.45 -62.54 65.09
C ARG A 228 -0.37 -62.63 63.57
N ALA A 229 0.82 -62.90 63.05
CA ALA A 229 1.04 -63.20 61.64
C ALA A 229 0.34 -64.51 61.28
N SER A 230 -0.82 -64.45 60.64
CA SER A 230 -1.44 -65.60 59.98
C SER A 230 -1.26 -65.47 58.47
N LYS A 231 -0.65 -66.50 57.87
CA LYS A 231 -0.60 -66.70 56.43
C LYS A 231 -1.88 -67.42 56.03
N SER A 232 -2.56 -66.88 55.02
CA SER A 232 -3.69 -67.45 54.25
C SER A 232 -4.98 -67.77 55.04
N GLY A 233 -6.02 -67.00 54.79
CA GLY A 233 -7.41 -67.33 55.10
C GLY A 233 -8.38 -66.32 54.46
N THR A 234 -9.50 -66.81 53.93
CA THR A 234 -10.62 -66.04 53.38
C THR A 234 -11.30 -65.18 54.44
N ASN A 235 -11.68 -63.95 54.09
CA ASN A 235 -12.29 -62.97 55.00
C ASN A 235 -13.63 -63.48 55.59
N GLY A 236 -13.88 -63.24 56.88
CA GLY A 236 -15.15 -63.54 57.55
C GLY A 236 -16.28 -62.56 57.20
N GLU A 237 -16.58 -62.40 55.92
CA GLU A 237 -17.59 -61.49 55.39
C GLU A 237 -18.94 -62.20 55.21
N VAL A 238 -20.03 -61.53 55.61
CA VAL A 238 -21.40 -61.98 55.32
C VAL A 238 -22.04 -60.98 54.38
N THR A 239 -22.67 -61.46 53.30
CA THR A 239 -23.28 -60.61 52.27
C THR A 239 -24.75 -60.93 52.04
N ALA A 240 -25.55 -59.92 51.71
CA ALA A 240 -26.87 -60.08 51.09
C ALA A 240 -26.97 -59.24 49.82
N THR A 241 -27.82 -59.64 48.88
CA THR A 241 -27.98 -58.94 47.59
C THR A 241 -29.42 -58.54 47.36
N PHE A 242 -29.63 -57.37 46.77
CA PHE A 242 -30.92 -56.94 46.26
C PHE A 242 -30.78 -56.39 44.84
N LYS A 243 -31.86 -56.44 44.06
CA LYS A 243 -31.88 -55.94 42.68
C LYS A 243 -32.75 -54.69 42.57
N ILE A 244 -32.22 -53.64 41.96
CA ILE A 244 -32.98 -52.44 41.62
C ILE A 244 -33.55 -52.58 40.21
N HIS A 245 -34.86 -52.34 40.06
CA HIS A 245 -35.57 -52.25 38.78
C HIS A 245 -36.26 -50.89 38.63
N ASN A 246 -36.65 -50.53 37.39
CA ASN A 246 -37.47 -49.34 37.08
C ASN A 246 -36.87 -47.98 37.49
N LEU A 247 -35.81 -47.56 36.80
CA LEU A 247 -35.12 -46.27 37.02
C LEU A 247 -36.04 -45.03 36.90
N PRO A 248 -35.80 -43.96 37.67
CA PRO A 248 -36.48 -42.67 37.47
C PRO A 248 -36.13 -42.07 36.10
N LEU A 249 -36.92 -41.08 35.68
CA LEU A 249 -36.67 -40.37 34.41
C LEU A 249 -35.24 -39.80 34.39
N PRO A 250 -34.50 -39.92 33.28
CA PRO A 250 -33.20 -39.29 33.17
C PRO A 250 -33.35 -37.77 33.32
N PRO A 251 -32.38 -37.08 33.96
CA PRO A 251 -32.42 -35.64 34.10
C PRO A 251 -32.45 -34.97 32.71
N GLN A 252 -33.42 -34.08 32.50
CA GLN A 252 -33.53 -33.31 31.27
C GLN A 252 -32.50 -32.18 31.28
N ASP A 253 -31.58 -32.20 30.31
CA ASP A 253 -30.67 -31.09 30.06
C ASP A 253 -31.47 -29.87 29.56
N PRO A 254 -31.08 -28.64 29.97
CA PRO A 254 -31.67 -27.44 29.41
C PRO A 254 -31.40 -27.34 27.90
N PRO A 255 -32.29 -26.68 27.11
CA PRO A 255 -32.07 -26.46 25.69
C PRO A 255 -30.70 -25.82 25.41
N GLN A 256 -29.94 -26.39 24.49
CA GLN A 256 -28.69 -25.83 24.01
C GLN A 256 -28.99 -24.78 22.94
N THR A 257 -28.94 -23.52 23.35
CA THR A 257 -29.09 -22.38 22.44
C THR A 257 -27.76 -21.68 22.25
N ASN A 258 -27.48 -21.26 21.02
CA ASN A 258 -26.36 -20.37 20.72
C ASN A 258 -26.67 -19.55 19.47
N SER A 259 -26.14 -18.33 19.41
CA SER A 259 -26.32 -17.46 18.26
C SER A 259 -25.15 -16.51 18.08
N ASP A 260 -24.70 -16.38 16.83
CA ASP A 260 -23.80 -15.35 16.37
C ASP A 260 -24.31 -14.77 15.04
N MET A 261 -25.25 -13.84 15.17
CA MET A 261 -25.98 -13.23 14.05
C MET A 261 -25.45 -11.83 13.68
N THR A 262 -24.31 -11.42 14.24
CA THR A 262 -23.76 -10.08 14.02
C THR A 262 -22.30 -10.13 13.60
N THR A 263 -21.92 -9.19 12.73
CA THR A 263 -20.54 -8.99 12.26
C THR A 263 -20.26 -7.50 12.18
N THR A 264 -18.99 -7.11 12.27
CA THR A 264 -18.53 -5.74 11.96
C THR A 264 -17.56 -5.87 10.79
N PRO A 265 -18.06 -5.84 9.53
CA PRO A 265 -17.19 -5.95 8.39
C PRO A 265 -16.21 -4.78 8.35
N VAL A 266 -14.96 -5.06 7.99
CA VAL A 266 -13.91 -4.05 7.78
C VAL A 266 -13.43 -4.12 6.34
N GLY A 267 -13.07 -3.00 5.75
CA GLY A 267 -12.57 -2.97 4.38
C GLY A 267 -11.50 -1.92 4.18
N GLU A 268 -10.72 -2.09 3.11
CA GLU A 268 -9.76 -1.09 2.63
C GLU A 268 -9.89 -0.92 1.12
N VAL A 269 -9.59 0.30 0.65
CA VAL A 269 -9.39 0.62 -0.76
C VAL A 269 -8.04 1.31 -0.87
N LYS A 270 -7.13 0.75 -1.67
CA LYS A 270 -5.74 1.22 -1.77
C LYS A 270 -5.22 1.12 -3.20
N ALA A 271 -4.04 1.69 -3.45
CA ALA A 271 -3.43 1.69 -4.77
C ALA A 271 -2.99 0.28 -5.14
N ASP A 272 -3.37 -0.18 -6.32
CA ASP A 272 -2.89 -1.46 -6.85
C ASP A 272 -1.51 -1.25 -7.44
N SER A 273 -0.48 -1.69 -6.70
CA SER A 273 0.88 -1.69 -7.20
C SER A 273 1.32 -3.12 -7.52
N ALA A 274 1.70 -3.36 -8.77
CA ALA A 274 2.46 -4.54 -9.15
C ALA A 274 3.89 -4.58 -8.54
N SER A 275 4.25 -3.62 -7.67
CA SER A 275 5.59 -3.46 -7.10
C SER A 275 5.77 -4.28 -5.83
N PRO A 276 6.86 -5.07 -5.69
CA PRO A 276 7.20 -5.80 -4.47
C PRO A 276 7.64 -4.90 -3.29
N THR A 277 7.74 -3.58 -3.49
CA THR A 277 8.17 -2.59 -2.46
C THR A 277 7.02 -1.91 -1.72
N GLY A 278 5.76 -2.31 -1.96
CA GLY A 278 4.56 -1.66 -1.43
C GLY A 278 3.91 -0.68 -2.41
N GLU A 279 2.81 -0.07 -1.96
CA GLU A 279 1.92 0.79 -2.76
C GLU A 279 2.65 1.99 -3.38
N LYS A 280 2.57 2.12 -4.71
CA LYS A 280 3.19 3.21 -5.49
C LYS A 280 2.60 4.59 -5.14
N PHE A 281 1.33 4.64 -4.75
CA PHE A 281 0.58 5.84 -4.41
C PHE A 281 -0.08 5.67 -3.03
N ASP A 282 -0.13 6.74 -2.24
CA ASP A 282 -1.01 6.82 -1.09
C ASP A 282 -2.34 7.43 -1.54
N VAL A 283 -3.38 6.60 -1.66
CA VAL A 283 -4.70 7.01 -2.15
C VAL A 283 -5.34 8.12 -1.31
N LYS A 284 -4.96 8.28 -0.03
CA LYS A 284 -5.48 9.36 0.81
C LYS A 284 -4.88 10.71 0.44
N GLN A 285 -3.63 10.71 -0.03
CA GLN A 285 -2.89 11.90 -0.43
C GLN A 285 -3.13 12.24 -1.90
N GLY A 286 -3.11 11.25 -2.78
CA GLY A 286 -3.37 11.44 -4.21
C GLY A 286 -3.08 10.20 -5.04
N ILE A 287 -4.00 9.85 -5.93
CA ILE A 287 -3.79 8.86 -6.99
C ILE A 287 -4.32 9.42 -8.33
N PRO A 288 -3.53 9.37 -9.41
CA PRO A 288 -3.97 9.79 -10.73
C PRO A 288 -5.09 8.93 -11.31
N THR A 289 -5.89 9.53 -12.19
CA THR A 289 -6.67 8.74 -13.17
C THR A 289 -5.70 7.91 -14.04
N SER A 290 -6.18 6.85 -14.70
CA SER A 290 -5.39 5.83 -15.42
C SER A 290 -4.51 4.91 -14.55
N GLU A 291 -4.55 5.07 -13.22
CA GLU A 291 -3.97 4.11 -12.27
C GLU A 291 -5.05 3.13 -11.78
N TYR A 292 -4.61 2.13 -11.02
CA TYR A 292 -5.46 1.04 -10.57
C TYR A 292 -5.57 1.02 -9.03
N LEU A 293 -6.72 0.53 -8.55
CA LEU A 293 -7.02 0.31 -7.15
C LEU A 293 -7.23 -1.18 -6.89
N TYR A 294 -7.05 -1.57 -5.64
CA TYR A 294 -7.56 -2.82 -5.11
C TYR A 294 -8.46 -2.53 -3.91
N THR A 295 -9.38 -3.45 -3.65
CA THR A 295 -10.23 -3.43 -2.47
C THR A 295 -10.29 -4.81 -1.84
N LYS A 296 -10.38 -4.85 -0.51
CA LYS A 296 -10.65 -6.08 0.24
C LYS A 296 -11.60 -5.82 1.38
N VAL A 297 -12.34 -6.84 1.76
CA VAL A 297 -13.35 -6.77 2.83
C VAL A 297 -13.25 -8.01 3.71
N ASN A 298 -13.03 -7.85 5.00
CA ASN A 298 -13.08 -8.96 5.94
C ASN A 298 -14.41 -8.93 6.70
N SER A 299 -15.10 -10.08 6.76
CA SER A 299 -16.34 -10.28 7.54
C SER A 299 -16.40 -11.72 8.03
N LYS A 300 -17.25 -12.04 9.02
CA LYS A 300 -17.42 -13.42 9.49
C LYS A 300 -17.83 -14.36 8.35
N GLU A 301 -17.16 -15.50 8.22
CA GLU A 301 -17.43 -16.49 7.16
C GLU A 301 -18.86 -17.06 7.23
N TYR A 302 -19.46 -17.15 8.40
CA TYR A 302 -20.86 -17.49 8.53
C TYR A 302 -21.47 -16.84 9.76
N LEU A 303 -22.80 -16.77 9.76
CA LEU A 303 -23.62 -16.35 10.89
C LEU A 303 -24.52 -17.51 11.23
N PHE A 304 -24.79 -17.74 12.51
CA PHE A 304 -25.67 -18.85 12.90
C PHE A 304 -26.54 -18.53 14.10
N ARG A 305 -27.63 -19.28 14.23
CA ARG A 305 -28.49 -19.35 15.41
C ARG A 305 -29.15 -20.71 15.47
N TYR A 306 -29.04 -21.40 16.61
CA TYR A 306 -29.66 -22.71 16.80
C TYR A 306 -30.24 -22.90 18.20
N SER A 307 -31.16 -23.87 18.30
CA SER A 307 -31.73 -24.39 19.55
C SER A 307 -31.86 -25.91 19.44
N PHE A 308 -31.10 -26.65 20.25
CA PHE A 308 -31.23 -28.10 20.37
C PHE A 308 -31.89 -28.43 21.70
N GLU A 309 -32.93 -29.26 21.67
CA GLU A 309 -33.72 -29.61 22.85
C GLU A 309 -33.62 -31.10 23.10
N GLN A 310 -33.38 -31.47 24.36
CA GLN A 310 -33.44 -32.87 24.78
C GLN A 310 -34.89 -33.22 25.11
N VAL A 311 -35.41 -34.22 24.42
CA VAL A 311 -36.68 -34.87 24.76
C VAL A 311 -36.37 -36.03 25.68
N VAL A 312 -37.00 -36.07 26.86
CA VAL A 312 -36.94 -37.19 27.81
C VAL A 312 -38.33 -37.71 28.09
N GLY A 313 -38.47 -39.01 28.25
CA GLY A 313 -39.75 -39.63 28.58
C GLY A 313 -39.61 -41.07 29.06
N GLN A 314 -40.74 -41.66 29.41
CA GLN A 314 -40.83 -43.04 29.89
C GLN A 314 -42.05 -43.71 29.27
N LYS A 315 -41.90 -44.96 28.82
CA LYS A 315 -42.98 -45.83 28.38
C LYS A 315 -43.18 -46.91 29.44
N THR A 316 -44.44 -47.18 29.78
CA THR A 316 -44.82 -48.12 30.84
C THR A 316 -45.56 -49.30 30.21
N TYR A 317 -45.07 -50.51 30.47
CA TYR A 317 -45.62 -51.77 29.99
C TYR A 317 -46.17 -52.57 31.17
N LYS A 318 -47.28 -53.28 30.97
CA LYS A 318 -47.91 -54.13 31.98
C LYS A 318 -47.83 -55.59 31.52
N VAL A 319 -47.18 -56.44 32.32
CA VAL A 319 -47.09 -57.88 32.07
C VAL A 319 -47.93 -58.58 33.14
N HIS A 320 -48.99 -59.29 32.71
CA HIS A 320 -49.97 -59.88 33.59
C HIS A 320 -49.78 -61.39 33.68
N PHE A 321 -49.57 -61.90 34.89
CA PHE A 321 -49.31 -63.30 35.17
C PHE A 321 -50.46 -63.93 35.95
N LYS A 322 -50.87 -65.13 35.53
CA LYS A 322 -51.95 -65.87 36.16
C LYS A 322 -51.57 -67.34 36.34
N LYS A 323 -51.77 -67.86 37.55
CA LYS A 323 -51.57 -69.28 37.89
C LYS A 323 -52.51 -69.70 39.01
N THR A 324 -53.09 -70.90 38.92
CA THR A 324 -54.03 -71.41 39.92
C THR A 324 -53.46 -72.62 40.65
N TYR A 325 -53.37 -72.57 41.98
CA TYR A 325 -52.91 -73.69 42.80
C TYR A 325 -54.09 -74.47 43.38
N ILE A 326 -54.04 -75.80 43.30
CA ILE A 326 -54.99 -76.70 43.98
C ILE A 326 -54.25 -77.39 45.12
N ILE A 327 -54.70 -77.18 46.37
CA ILE A 327 -54.17 -77.83 47.57
C ILE A 327 -55.14 -78.95 47.97
N PRO A 328 -54.75 -80.23 47.86
CA PRO A 328 -55.56 -81.35 48.33
C PRO A 328 -55.78 -81.29 49.84
N PRO A 329 -56.94 -81.75 50.35
CA PRO A 329 -57.17 -81.89 51.79
C PRO A 329 -56.16 -82.89 52.41
N PRO A 330 -55.86 -82.80 53.72
CA PRO A 330 -55.16 -83.87 54.42
C PRO A 330 -55.92 -85.19 54.30
N ASP A 331 -55.20 -86.33 54.22
CA ASP A 331 -55.83 -87.65 54.16
C ASP A 331 -56.79 -87.87 55.35
N PRO A 332 -58.01 -88.39 55.12
CA PRO A 332 -59.01 -88.54 56.17
C PRO A 332 -58.59 -89.58 57.21
N VAL A 333 -58.62 -89.18 58.49
CA VAL A 333 -58.40 -90.08 59.63
C VAL A 333 -59.70 -90.85 59.92
N PRO A 334 -59.70 -92.19 60.11
CA PRO A 334 -60.92 -92.95 60.38
C PRO A 334 -61.62 -92.50 61.66
N ASN A 335 -62.94 -92.40 61.64
CA ASN A 335 -63.74 -92.17 62.84
C ASN A 335 -63.63 -93.36 63.81
N PRO A 336 -63.89 -93.16 65.12
CA PRO A 336 -63.82 -94.22 66.13
C PRO A 336 -64.72 -95.44 65.88
N ASP A 337 -65.72 -95.32 65.00
CA ASP A 337 -66.64 -96.37 64.57
C ASP A 337 -66.19 -97.12 63.30
N GLY A 338 -64.99 -96.82 62.79
CA GLY A 338 -64.42 -97.43 61.57
C GLY A 338 -64.96 -96.84 60.26
N THR A 339 -65.79 -95.79 60.30
CA THR A 339 -66.24 -95.08 59.10
C THR A 339 -65.24 -93.99 58.68
N MET A 340 -64.98 -93.84 57.38
CA MET A 340 -64.16 -92.74 56.86
C MET A 340 -65.04 -91.50 56.64
N PRO A 341 -64.68 -90.31 57.18
CA PRO A 341 -65.35 -89.08 56.81
C PRO A 341 -65.13 -88.78 55.30
N PRO A 342 -66.07 -88.08 54.63
CA PRO A 342 -65.89 -87.70 53.24
C PRO A 342 -64.61 -86.86 53.06
N PRO A 343 -63.85 -87.04 51.96
CA PRO A 343 -62.67 -86.22 51.68
C PRO A 343 -63.04 -84.73 51.73
N GLY A 344 -62.23 -83.92 52.41
CA GLY A 344 -62.41 -82.47 52.42
C GLY A 344 -62.33 -81.88 51.01
N GLU A 345 -62.97 -80.74 50.77
CA GLU A 345 -62.84 -80.10 49.46
C GLU A 345 -61.41 -79.56 49.27
N PRO A 346 -60.79 -79.74 48.09
CA PRO A 346 -59.50 -79.12 47.77
C PRO A 346 -59.61 -77.60 47.86
N LYS A 347 -58.59 -76.94 48.42
CA LYS A 347 -58.55 -75.48 48.49
C LYS A 347 -57.88 -74.94 47.22
N THR A 348 -58.60 -74.11 46.48
CA THR A 348 -58.05 -73.40 45.31
C THR A 348 -57.48 -72.05 45.75
N VAL A 349 -56.24 -71.76 45.38
CA VAL A 349 -55.57 -70.48 45.62
C VAL A 349 -55.14 -69.89 44.28
N PRO A 350 -55.87 -68.91 43.72
CA PRO A 350 -55.42 -68.18 42.56
C PRO A 350 -54.26 -67.25 42.94
N LYS A 351 -53.19 -67.25 42.14
CA LYS A 351 -52.12 -66.26 42.19
C LYS A 351 -52.18 -65.47 40.90
N ASP A 352 -52.49 -64.19 41.04
CA ASP A 352 -52.73 -63.25 39.95
C ASP A 352 -51.90 -62.00 40.27
N GLN A 353 -51.01 -61.62 39.34
CA GLN A 353 -50.07 -60.52 39.55
C GLN A 353 -49.77 -59.82 38.23
N THR A 354 -49.91 -58.49 38.23
CA THR A 354 -49.42 -57.65 37.14
C THR A 354 -48.11 -56.99 37.55
N ILE A 355 -47.06 -57.20 36.76
CA ILE A 355 -45.76 -56.56 36.92
C ILE A 355 -45.66 -55.40 35.92
N THR A 356 -45.21 -54.25 36.42
CA THR A 356 -45.02 -53.05 35.61
C THR A 356 -43.56 -52.89 35.24
N VAL A 357 -43.29 -52.78 33.94
CA VAL A 357 -41.95 -52.63 33.36
C VAL A 357 -41.85 -51.26 32.70
N LYS A 358 -40.91 -50.43 33.13
CA LYS A 358 -40.71 -49.07 32.62
C LYS A 358 -39.48 -49.02 31.70
N ARG A 359 -39.59 -48.30 30.58
CA ARG A 359 -38.49 -48.04 29.64
C ARG A 359 -38.34 -46.54 29.43
N ASN A 360 -37.25 -45.98 29.91
CA ASN A 360 -36.90 -44.58 29.69
C ASN A 360 -36.44 -44.36 28.25
N PHE A 361 -36.54 -43.15 27.75
CA PHE A 361 -35.95 -42.76 26.47
C PHE A 361 -35.44 -41.31 26.54
N SER A 362 -34.40 -41.03 25.76
CA SER A 362 -33.90 -39.67 25.58
C SER A 362 -33.20 -39.48 24.23
N TYR A 363 -33.54 -38.40 23.53
CA TYR A 363 -32.93 -38.00 22.27
C TYR A 363 -32.96 -36.48 22.12
N TRP A 364 -32.11 -35.94 21.25
CA TRP A 364 -32.00 -34.52 20.93
C TRP A 364 -32.67 -34.21 19.59
N VAL A 365 -33.43 -33.13 19.56
CA VAL A 365 -34.08 -32.59 18.36
C VAL A 365 -33.63 -31.16 18.07
N ILE A 366 -33.58 -30.81 16.80
CA ILE A 366 -33.26 -29.47 16.32
C ILE A 366 -34.57 -28.66 16.28
N LYS A 367 -34.76 -27.73 17.21
CA LYS A 367 -35.93 -26.82 17.23
C LYS A 367 -35.71 -25.56 16.40
N GLN A 368 -34.47 -25.13 16.26
CA GLN A 368 -34.10 -23.98 15.42
C GLN A 368 -32.73 -24.23 14.82
N LEU A 369 -32.58 -23.94 13.52
CA LEU A 369 -31.29 -23.92 12.83
C LEU A 369 -31.31 -22.89 11.71
N GLU A 370 -30.48 -21.87 11.85
CA GLU A 370 -30.26 -20.82 10.87
C GLU A 370 -28.76 -20.66 10.66
N VAL A 371 -28.31 -20.81 9.43
CA VAL A 371 -26.92 -20.60 9.02
C VAL A 371 -26.91 -19.76 7.75
N TYR A 372 -26.12 -18.70 7.74
CA TYR A 372 -25.93 -17.82 6.60
C TYR A 372 -24.46 -17.69 6.24
N LYS A 373 -24.12 -17.73 4.96
CA LYS A 373 -22.78 -17.49 4.42
C LYS A 373 -22.75 -16.14 3.69
N ILE A 374 -21.57 -15.57 3.48
CA ILE A 374 -21.42 -14.35 2.67
C ILE A 374 -21.85 -14.68 1.24
N LYS A 375 -22.65 -13.78 0.66
CA LYS A 375 -23.01 -13.78 -0.76
C LYS A 375 -22.06 -12.90 -1.56
N GLN A 376 -21.87 -11.67 -1.11
CA GLN A 376 -21.01 -10.66 -1.73
C GLN A 376 -20.75 -9.48 -0.79
N ALA A 377 -19.72 -8.70 -1.10
CA ALA A 377 -19.51 -7.36 -0.58
C ALA A 377 -19.58 -6.34 -1.72
N ASP A 378 -20.29 -5.25 -1.48
CA ASP A 378 -20.41 -4.14 -2.41
C ASP A 378 -19.67 -2.93 -1.83
N VAL A 379 -18.65 -2.43 -2.52
CA VAL A 379 -17.87 -1.25 -2.15
C VAL A 379 -18.12 -0.14 -3.15
N ASN A 380 -18.38 1.08 -2.68
CA ASN A 380 -18.67 2.26 -3.48
C ASN A 380 -17.69 3.37 -3.14
N ASN A 381 -17.11 3.98 -4.16
CA ASN A 381 -16.27 5.17 -4.06
C ASN A 381 -16.17 5.83 -5.45
N TYR A 382 -16.01 7.16 -5.45
CA TYR A 382 -15.89 7.98 -6.64
C TYR A 382 -14.85 7.49 -7.67
N ALA A 383 -13.72 6.94 -7.20
CA ALA A 383 -12.60 6.50 -8.01
C ALA A 383 -12.73 5.08 -8.57
N LEU A 384 -13.79 4.33 -8.22
CA LEU A 384 -14.02 2.98 -8.73
C LEU A 384 -14.62 3.01 -10.14
N ASP A 385 -14.43 1.91 -10.87
CA ASP A 385 -15.02 1.68 -12.19
C ASP A 385 -16.52 2.01 -12.23
N VAL A 386 -16.98 2.52 -13.38
CA VAL A 386 -18.40 2.86 -13.62
C VAL A 386 -19.24 1.61 -13.32
N PRO A 387 -20.23 1.67 -12.41
CA PRO A 387 -20.92 2.86 -11.87
C PRO A 387 -20.43 3.34 -10.49
N GLN A 388 -19.12 3.46 -10.26
CA GLN A 388 -18.48 3.81 -8.98
C GLN A 388 -18.71 2.79 -7.87
N LYS A 389 -18.85 1.52 -8.28
CA LYS A 389 -19.18 0.39 -7.43
C LYS A 389 -18.41 -0.85 -7.86
N VAL A 390 -17.89 -1.57 -6.88
CA VAL A 390 -17.27 -2.88 -7.06
C VAL A 390 -18.01 -3.91 -6.21
N THR A 391 -18.41 -5.02 -6.84
CA THR A 391 -18.94 -6.21 -6.15
C THR A 391 -17.86 -7.28 -6.08
N ILE A 392 -17.66 -7.83 -4.88
CA ILE A 392 -16.66 -8.84 -4.55
C ILE A 392 -17.38 -10.09 -4.06
N PRO A 393 -17.34 -11.20 -4.82
CA PRO A 393 -17.82 -12.49 -4.33
C PRO A 393 -16.78 -13.13 -3.39
N PRO A 394 -17.21 -13.96 -2.43
CA PRO A 394 -16.29 -14.72 -1.58
C PRO A 394 -15.69 -15.93 -2.29
N ASP A 395 -14.45 -16.25 -1.96
CA ASP A 395 -13.76 -17.50 -2.36
C ASP A 395 -13.60 -18.46 -1.16
N TYR A 396 -14.73 -19.03 -0.70
CA TYR A 396 -14.76 -20.05 0.36
C TYR A 396 -16.10 -20.82 0.31
N THR A 397 -16.22 -21.90 1.09
CA THR A 397 -17.42 -22.76 1.07
C THR A 397 -17.93 -23.08 2.48
N ILE A 398 -19.23 -22.88 2.70
CA ILE A 398 -19.96 -23.34 3.89
C ILE A 398 -21.15 -24.17 3.43
N SER A 399 -21.29 -25.36 4.00
CA SER A 399 -22.44 -26.23 3.79
C SER A 399 -22.76 -27.00 5.07
N MET A 400 -23.93 -27.64 5.10
CA MET A 400 -24.30 -28.52 6.20
C MET A 400 -25.25 -29.61 5.71
N ASP A 401 -25.18 -30.76 6.35
CA ASP A 401 -26.09 -31.88 6.15
C ASP A 401 -26.95 -32.02 7.40
N VAL A 402 -28.27 -31.92 7.21
CA VAL A 402 -29.24 -31.88 8.30
C VAL A 402 -30.32 -32.91 8.05
N SER A 403 -30.59 -33.74 9.05
CA SER A 403 -31.79 -34.59 9.10
C SER A 403 -32.56 -34.25 10.36
N HIS A 404 -33.80 -33.83 10.19
CA HIS A 404 -34.65 -33.36 11.28
C HIS A 404 -36.04 -33.99 11.20
N SER A 405 -36.60 -34.43 12.33
CA SER A 405 -38.01 -34.80 12.46
C SER A 405 -38.62 -34.30 13.77
N ASP A 406 -39.89 -33.87 13.72
CA ASP A 406 -40.69 -33.65 14.93
C ASP A 406 -41.52 -34.89 15.33
N ASP A 407 -41.50 -35.97 14.53
CA ASP A 407 -42.25 -37.20 14.82
C ASP A 407 -41.43 -38.12 15.73
N GLU A 408 -41.91 -38.32 16.98
CA GLU A 408 -41.31 -39.21 17.99
C GLU A 408 -40.98 -40.61 17.43
N ARG A 409 -41.78 -41.13 16.48
CA ARG A 409 -41.56 -42.47 15.89
C ARG A 409 -40.32 -42.55 15.01
N GLN A 410 -39.80 -41.42 14.53
CA GLN A 410 -38.53 -41.37 13.78
C GLN A 410 -37.31 -41.42 14.72
N HIS A 411 -37.52 -41.17 16.02
CA HIS A 411 -36.48 -41.14 17.04
C HIS A 411 -36.47 -42.39 17.93
N LEU A 412 -37.61 -43.07 18.06
CA LEU A 412 -37.78 -44.21 18.95
C LEU A 412 -38.04 -45.50 18.16
N GLN A 413 -37.17 -46.50 18.33
CA GLN A 413 -37.48 -47.88 18.01
C GLN A 413 -37.88 -48.62 19.29
N MET A 414 -39.17 -48.93 19.39
CA MET A 414 -39.80 -49.52 20.57
C MET A 414 -39.93 -51.05 20.48
N SER A 415 -40.24 -51.70 21.60
CA SER A 415 -40.68 -53.10 21.63
C SER A 415 -41.91 -53.30 20.72
N PRO A 416 -42.07 -54.46 20.05
CA PRO A 416 -43.28 -54.80 19.28
C PRO A 416 -44.56 -54.85 20.14
N ALA A 417 -44.42 -55.01 21.45
CA ALA A 417 -45.53 -54.99 22.39
C ALA A 417 -46.09 -53.57 22.54
N ASP A 418 -47.42 -53.43 22.54
CA ASP A 418 -48.10 -52.15 22.71
C ASP A 418 -48.13 -51.78 24.21
N PRO A 419 -47.56 -50.64 24.64
CA PRO A 419 -47.62 -50.19 26.03
C PRO A 419 -49.04 -50.01 26.58
N SER A 420 -50.04 -49.85 25.70
CA SER A 420 -51.45 -49.70 26.07
C SER A 420 -52.18 -51.04 26.28
N GLN A 421 -51.53 -52.16 25.98
CA GLN A 421 -52.08 -53.51 26.13
C GLN A 421 -51.30 -54.29 27.19
N GLU A 422 -51.98 -55.20 27.90
CA GLU A 422 -51.30 -56.10 28.84
C GLU A 422 -50.69 -57.28 28.08
N ILE A 423 -49.48 -57.69 28.46
CA ILE A 423 -48.81 -58.89 27.93
C ILE A 423 -49.20 -60.07 28.84
N PRO A 424 -50.06 -61.01 28.42
CA PRO A 424 -50.59 -62.05 29.30
C PRO A 424 -49.71 -63.31 29.33
N HIS A 425 -49.50 -63.86 30.52
CA HIS A 425 -48.91 -65.17 30.77
C HIS A 425 -49.84 -65.99 31.66
N ASP A 426 -50.44 -67.03 31.09
CA ASP A 426 -51.28 -67.99 31.83
C ASP A 426 -50.52 -69.31 31.99
N TYR A 427 -50.13 -69.62 33.22
CA TYR A 427 -49.44 -70.87 33.56
C TYR A 427 -50.41 -72.00 33.94
N GLY A 428 -51.72 -71.77 33.82
CA GLY A 428 -52.75 -72.76 34.07
C GLY A 428 -52.83 -73.19 35.55
N THR A 429 -53.17 -74.45 35.76
CA THR A 429 -53.46 -75.00 37.09
C THR A 429 -52.41 -76.04 37.51
N VAL A 430 -51.90 -75.92 38.74
CA VAL A 430 -50.92 -76.85 39.33
C VAL A 430 -51.44 -77.39 40.66
N THR A 431 -51.40 -78.71 40.84
CA THR A 431 -51.78 -79.37 42.10
C THR A 431 -50.54 -79.57 42.98
N LEU A 432 -50.61 -79.11 44.24
CA LEU A 432 -49.54 -79.26 45.23
C LEU A 432 -49.71 -80.54 46.06
N SER A 433 -48.67 -80.94 46.80
CA SER A 433 -48.78 -82.07 47.74
C SER A 433 -49.60 -81.67 48.98
N PRO A 434 -50.24 -82.62 49.70
CA PRO A 434 -51.01 -82.31 50.91
C PRO A 434 -50.15 -81.58 51.96
N GLY A 435 -50.53 -80.36 52.33
CA GLY A 435 -49.83 -79.53 53.32
C GLY A 435 -48.80 -78.53 52.76
N GLU A 436 -48.52 -78.54 51.45
CA GLU A 436 -47.65 -77.53 50.81
C GLU A 436 -48.38 -76.20 50.60
N SER A 437 -47.63 -75.10 50.66
CA SER A 437 -48.10 -73.75 50.32
C SER A 437 -47.53 -73.29 48.98
N PRO A 438 -48.25 -72.46 48.20
CA PRO A 438 -47.73 -71.87 46.98
C PRO A 438 -46.37 -71.19 47.20
N PRO A 439 -45.44 -71.25 46.22
CA PRO A 439 -44.18 -70.50 46.28
C PRO A 439 -44.43 -69.01 46.53
N ALA A 440 -43.63 -68.40 47.41
CA ALA A 440 -43.71 -66.97 47.68
C ALA A 440 -43.36 -66.15 46.42
N ASP A 441 -42.34 -66.58 45.68
CA ASP A 441 -41.87 -65.97 44.43
C ASP A 441 -41.92 -66.99 43.28
N GLU A 442 -42.40 -66.56 42.11
CA GLU A 442 -42.48 -67.36 40.88
C GLU A 442 -41.38 -66.98 39.86
N GLY A 443 -40.55 -65.98 40.16
CA GLY A 443 -39.57 -65.42 39.22
C GLY A 443 -40.19 -64.58 38.11
N TRP A 444 -41.47 -64.19 38.23
CA TRP A 444 -42.20 -63.44 37.20
C TRP A 444 -41.58 -62.08 36.88
N ASN A 445 -40.87 -61.44 37.82
CA ASN A 445 -40.13 -60.20 37.57
C ASN A 445 -39.05 -60.37 36.47
N ALA A 446 -38.30 -61.47 36.50
CA ALA A 446 -37.27 -61.74 35.50
C ALA A 446 -37.87 -62.01 34.11
N ILE A 447 -39.05 -62.62 34.07
CA ILE A 447 -39.78 -62.91 32.82
C ILE A 447 -40.37 -61.62 32.25
N ALA A 448 -41.00 -60.80 33.08
CA ALA A 448 -41.55 -59.50 32.68
C ALA A 448 -40.46 -58.57 32.10
N GLU A 449 -39.28 -58.52 32.72
CA GLU A 449 -38.15 -57.74 32.21
C GLU A 449 -37.61 -58.26 30.88
N ALA A 450 -37.66 -59.58 30.64
CA ALA A 450 -37.23 -60.19 29.39
C ALA A 450 -38.22 -59.98 28.22
N ASP A 451 -39.52 -59.90 28.50
CA ASP A 451 -40.57 -59.70 27.48
C ASP A 451 -40.56 -58.29 26.87
N VAL A 452 -40.04 -57.31 27.60
CA VAL A 452 -40.06 -55.90 27.19
C VAL A 452 -38.65 -55.48 26.77
N ALA A 453 -38.40 -55.44 25.46
CA ALA A 453 -37.12 -54.98 24.92
C ALA A 453 -36.81 -53.51 25.32
N GLN A 454 -35.51 -53.19 25.42
CA GLN A 454 -35.05 -51.82 25.66
C GLN A 454 -35.36 -50.92 24.45
N ILE A 455 -35.68 -49.64 24.72
CA ILE A 455 -35.92 -48.65 23.66
C ILE A 455 -34.60 -48.25 23.03
N THR A 456 -34.55 -48.21 21.70
CA THR A 456 -33.43 -47.62 20.95
C THR A 456 -33.80 -46.19 20.57
N CYS A 457 -32.95 -45.23 20.94
CA CYS A 457 -33.16 -43.81 20.70
C CYS A 457 -32.16 -43.29 19.66
N LYS A 458 -32.59 -42.34 18.83
CA LYS A 458 -31.76 -41.67 17.82
C LYS A 458 -32.03 -40.17 17.83
N ASN A 459 -30.96 -39.36 17.85
CA ASN A 459 -31.07 -37.90 17.70
C ASN A 459 -31.45 -37.51 16.26
N ASP A 460 -31.79 -36.24 16.05
CA ASP A 460 -31.58 -35.60 14.75
C ASP A 460 -30.09 -35.65 14.34
N SER A 461 -29.79 -35.37 13.06
CA SER A 461 -28.41 -35.30 12.57
C SER A 461 -28.05 -33.89 12.10
N LEU A 462 -26.85 -33.43 12.46
CA LEU A 462 -26.27 -32.18 11.95
C LEU A 462 -24.77 -32.36 11.77
N ASN A 463 -24.34 -32.30 10.52
CA ASN A 463 -22.93 -32.23 10.16
C ASN A 463 -22.64 -30.87 9.51
N PHE A 464 -21.73 -30.10 10.11
CA PHE A 464 -21.39 -28.75 9.64
C PHE A 464 -20.06 -28.77 8.91
N ASN A 465 -20.02 -28.26 7.68
CA ASN A 465 -18.84 -28.22 6.85
C ASN A 465 -18.34 -26.78 6.69
N ASP A 466 -17.19 -26.48 7.29
CA ASP A 466 -16.47 -25.22 7.13
C ASP A 466 -15.24 -25.46 6.24
N ASN A 467 -15.27 -24.96 5.00
CA ASN A 467 -14.13 -25.01 4.08
C ASN A 467 -13.54 -26.42 3.87
N GLY A 468 -14.43 -27.43 3.76
CA GLY A 468 -14.06 -28.83 3.59
C GLY A 468 -13.72 -29.57 4.89
N VAL A 469 -13.70 -28.88 6.04
CA VAL A 469 -13.57 -29.50 7.36
C VAL A 469 -14.96 -29.81 7.91
N SER A 470 -15.26 -31.10 8.03
CA SER A 470 -16.54 -31.60 8.50
C SER A 470 -16.53 -31.77 10.02
N LYS A 471 -17.51 -31.20 10.71
CA LYS A 471 -17.69 -31.32 12.17
C LYS A 471 -19.08 -31.86 12.47
N LEU A 472 -19.12 -33.04 13.06
CA LEU A 472 -20.36 -33.63 13.58
C LEU A 472 -20.84 -32.84 14.80
N ILE A 473 -21.96 -32.14 14.65
CA ILE A 473 -22.59 -31.36 15.72
C ILE A 473 -23.65 -32.19 16.43
N MET A 474 -24.43 -32.99 15.70
CA MET A 474 -25.43 -33.88 16.29
C MET A 474 -25.31 -35.26 15.65
N ASP A 475 -25.00 -36.26 16.48
CA ASP A 475 -24.81 -37.65 16.08
C ASP A 475 -26.12 -38.42 16.22
N ASP A 476 -26.54 -39.01 15.11
CA ASP A 476 -27.81 -39.71 14.94
C ASP A 476 -27.64 -41.24 15.00
N THR A 477 -26.49 -41.71 15.50
CA THR A 477 -26.23 -43.14 15.74
C THR A 477 -27.24 -43.69 16.77
N PRO A 478 -28.04 -44.71 16.43
CA PRO A 478 -29.01 -45.29 17.36
C PRO A 478 -28.32 -45.94 18.57
N VAL A 479 -28.82 -45.68 19.78
CA VAL A 479 -28.33 -46.29 21.03
C VAL A 479 -29.46 -46.94 21.82
N GLN A 480 -29.21 -48.14 22.34
CA GLN A 480 -30.14 -48.82 23.26
C GLN A 480 -29.94 -48.33 24.69
N GLN A 481 -31.04 -48.13 25.41
CA GLN A 481 -31.02 -47.82 26.84
C GLN A 481 -30.38 -48.96 27.65
N PRO A 482 -29.66 -48.64 28.75
CA PRO A 482 -29.59 -47.35 29.46
C PRO A 482 -28.55 -46.35 28.90
N GLN A 483 -27.92 -46.63 27.74
CA GLN A 483 -26.98 -45.69 27.15
C GLN A 483 -27.71 -44.44 26.64
N SER A 484 -27.28 -43.25 27.12
CA SER A 484 -27.82 -41.99 26.64
C SER A 484 -27.33 -41.69 25.23
N THR A 485 -28.20 -41.08 24.42
CA THR A 485 -27.82 -40.53 23.11
C THR A 485 -26.68 -39.51 23.26
N PRO A 486 -25.76 -39.42 22.28
CA PRO A 486 -24.67 -38.44 22.35
C PRO A 486 -25.22 -37.02 22.48
N LYS A 487 -24.68 -36.25 23.44
CA LYS A 487 -25.02 -34.84 23.62
C LYS A 487 -24.51 -34.02 22.42
N PRO A 488 -25.31 -33.10 21.84
CA PRO A 488 -24.86 -32.29 20.72
C PRO A 488 -23.64 -31.44 21.07
N GLY A 489 -22.78 -31.27 20.07
CA GLY A 489 -21.69 -30.31 20.06
C GLY A 489 -22.17 -28.88 19.78
N LYS A 490 -21.21 -27.98 19.53
CA LYS A 490 -21.48 -26.57 19.22
C LYS A 490 -20.92 -26.21 17.85
N ILE A 491 -21.67 -25.40 17.12
CA ILE A 491 -21.15 -24.67 15.96
C ILE A 491 -20.17 -23.62 16.50
N ASP A 492 -18.94 -23.61 15.96
CA ASP A 492 -17.91 -22.66 16.41
C ASP A 492 -18.24 -21.25 15.92
N ILE A 493 -17.79 -20.23 16.67
CA ILE A 493 -17.91 -18.84 16.23
C ILE A 493 -17.06 -18.66 14.96
N ALA A 494 -17.68 -18.13 13.91
CA ALA A 494 -17.01 -17.92 12.65
C ALA A 494 -15.84 -16.93 12.81
N LYS A 495 -14.71 -17.27 12.21
CA LYS A 495 -13.59 -16.34 12.03
C LYS A 495 -13.95 -15.29 10.97
N MET A 496 -13.26 -14.15 11.01
CA MET A 496 -13.27 -13.22 9.90
C MET A 496 -12.58 -13.88 8.70
N THR A 497 -13.10 -13.66 7.49
CA THR A 497 -12.48 -14.11 6.25
C THR A 497 -11.02 -13.69 6.20
N ALA A 498 -10.14 -14.60 5.82
CA ALA A 498 -8.73 -14.30 5.61
C ALA A 498 -8.51 -13.51 4.30
N ASP A 499 -7.38 -12.82 4.18
CA ASP A 499 -6.95 -12.30 2.89
C ASP A 499 -6.38 -13.45 2.04
N PRO A 500 -6.71 -13.59 0.74
CA PRO A 500 -7.51 -12.69 -0.12
C PRO A 500 -8.93 -13.22 -0.44
N VAL A 501 -9.66 -13.81 0.52
CA VAL A 501 -10.98 -14.46 0.26
C VAL A 501 -12.02 -13.51 -0.33
N MET A 502 -11.96 -12.23 0.02
CA MET A 502 -12.88 -11.17 -0.41
C MET A 502 -12.05 -10.01 -0.94
N TYR A 503 -11.35 -10.25 -2.05
CA TYR A 503 -10.36 -9.34 -2.64
C TYR A 503 -10.64 -9.11 -4.13
N LYS A 504 -10.50 -7.87 -4.59
CA LYS A 504 -10.51 -7.53 -6.02
C LYS A 504 -9.45 -6.48 -6.32
N ASN A 505 -8.60 -6.74 -7.31
CA ASN A 505 -7.58 -5.83 -7.81
C ASN A 505 -7.86 -5.40 -9.26
N GLN A 506 -6.92 -4.64 -9.84
CA GLN A 506 -6.98 -4.12 -11.20
C GLN A 506 -8.26 -3.32 -11.47
N ILE A 507 -8.73 -2.58 -10.47
CA ILE A 507 -9.90 -1.70 -10.60
C ILE A 507 -9.40 -0.38 -11.20
N HIS A 508 -9.77 -0.09 -12.43
CA HIS A 508 -9.25 1.06 -13.16
C HIS A 508 -9.91 2.36 -12.68
N ILE A 509 -9.12 3.43 -12.52
CA ILE A 509 -9.66 4.78 -12.26
C ILE A 509 -9.89 5.46 -13.62
N PRO A 510 -11.15 5.72 -14.03
CA PRO A 510 -11.43 6.27 -15.36
C PRO A 510 -10.72 7.60 -15.64
N ASP A 511 -10.10 7.69 -16.82
CA ASP A 511 -9.33 8.86 -17.29
C ASP A 511 -10.14 10.15 -17.33
N THR A 512 -11.46 10.05 -17.38
CA THR A 512 -12.38 11.20 -17.46
C THR A 512 -12.83 11.73 -16.11
N LEU A 513 -12.46 11.08 -14.99
CA LEU A 513 -12.85 11.56 -13.66
C LEU A 513 -12.15 12.87 -13.32
N PRO A 514 -12.90 13.93 -12.99
CA PRO A 514 -12.34 15.12 -12.37
C PRO A 514 -11.46 14.80 -11.16
N ASN A 515 -10.47 15.65 -10.93
CA ASN A 515 -9.76 15.68 -9.66
C ASN A 515 -10.77 15.90 -8.53
N GLN A 516 -10.74 15.05 -7.50
CA GLN A 516 -11.63 15.17 -6.35
C GLN A 516 -10.92 14.75 -5.05
N ALA A 517 -10.92 15.64 -4.08
CA ALA A 517 -10.33 15.39 -2.76
C ALA A 517 -11.25 14.57 -1.86
N ARG A 518 -10.66 13.68 -1.06
CA ARG A 518 -11.32 13.03 0.10
C ARG A 518 -12.68 12.40 -0.22
N THR A 519 -12.77 11.68 -1.33
CA THR A 519 -14.00 10.97 -1.71
C THR A 519 -14.29 9.85 -0.71
N SER A 520 -15.52 9.80 -0.20
CA SER A 520 -15.93 8.84 0.81
C SER A 520 -15.97 7.42 0.25
N ILE A 521 -15.67 6.44 1.10
CA ILE A 521 -15.78 5.02 0.78
C ILE A 521 -16.92 4.47 1.64
N THR A 522 -17.85 3.76 1.01
CA THR A 522 -18.98 3.12 1.70
C THR A 522 -19.16 1.72 1.13
N GLY A 523 -19.80 0.83 1.88
CA GLY A 523 -20.07 -0.50 1.35
C GLY A 523 -20.88 -1.37 2.29
N LYS A 524 -21.36 -2.50 1.77
CA LYS A 524 -22.19 -3.45 2.50
C LYS A 524 -21.81 -4.89 2.22
N VAL A 525 -21.83 -5.74 3.24
CA VAL A 525 -21.74 -7.20 3.11
C VAL A 525 -23.14 -7.80 3.19
N THR A 526 -23.47 -8.62 2.20
CA THR A 526 -24.75 -9.34 2.14
C THR A 526 -24.50 -10.81 2.41
N TYR A 527 -25.33 -11.41 3.26
CA TYR A 527 -25.33 -12.84 3.56
C TYR A 527 -26.50 -13.53 2.87
N GLU A 528 -26.34 -14.80 2.53
CA GLU A 528 -27.37 -15.67 2.00
C GLU A 528 -27.47 -16.96 2.82
N LYS A 529 -28.64 -17.60 2.73
CA LYS A 529 -28.97 -18.81 3.49
C LYS A 529 -28.11 -19.99 3.03
N VAL A 530 -27.64 -20.80 3.98
CA VAL A 530 -27.07 -22.12 3.70
C VAL A 530 -28.19 -23.17 3.70
N ASP A 531 -28.17 -24.05 2.69
CA ASP A 531 -29.14 -25.13 2.54
C ASP A 531 -29.22 -26.00 3.81
N GLY A 532 -30.44 -26.42 4.18
CA GLY A 532 -30.74 -27.09 5.45
C GLY A 532 -31.19 -26.16 6.58
N SER A 533 -31.04 -24.84 6.46
CA SER A 533 -31.56 -23.89 7.47
C SER A 533 -33.08 -23.83 7.42
N PHE A 534 -33.75 -23.65 8.56
CA PHE A 534 -35.21 -23.73 8.64
C PHE A 534 -35.93 -22.46 8.20
N THR A 535 -35.30 -21.28 8.31
CA THR A 535 -35.92 -19.99 7.96
C THR A 535 -35.30 -19.38 6.68
N ASN A 536 -36.09 -18.57 5.98
CA ASN A 536 -35.70 -17.90 4.72
C ASN A 536 -35.41 -16.39 4.89
N ASN A 537 -35.22 -15.92 6.13
CA ASN A 537 -35.04 -14.50 6.41
C ASN A 537 -33.57 -14.16 6.69
N PRO A 538 -32.74 -13.86 5.66
CA PRO A 538 -31.37 -13.45 5.88
C PRO A 538 -31.29 -12.14 6.69
N PRO A 539 -30.19 -11.92 7.43
CA PRO A 539 -29.95 -10.66 8.11
C PRO A 539 -29.87 -9.51 7.10
N THR A 540 -30.25 -8.32 7.54
CA THR A 540 -30.05 -7.10 6.75
C THR A 540 -28.56 -6.91 6.43
N PRO A 541 -28.18 -6.42 5.24
CA PRO A 541 -26.78 -6.19 4.90
C PRO A 541 -26.05 -5.32 5.93
N PHE A 542 -24.82 -5.70 6.28
CA PHE A 542 -24.00 -5.02 7.27
C PHE A 542 -23.12 -3.97 6.60
N ASP A 543 -23.07 -2.76 7.15
CA ASP A 543 -22.20 -1.70 6.63
C ASP A 543 -20.72 -2.01 6.92
N ILE A 544 -19.86 -1.77 5.93
CA ILE A 544 -18.42 -1.98 6.02
C ILE A 544 -17.76 -0.76 6.64
N LYS A 545 -16.89 -0.97 7.64
CA LYS A 545 -16.05 0.07 8.23
C LYS A 545 -14.73 0.20 7.47
N PHE A 546 -14.40 1.42 7.04
CA PHE A 546 -13.17 1.75 6.30
C PHE A 546 -12.19 2.62 7.11
N ASP A 547 -12.27 2.64 8.44
CA ASP A 547 -11.34 3.32 9.39
C ASP A 547 -10.58 4.55 8.85
N ASN A 548 -11.27 5.69 8.75
CA ASN A 548 -10.70 6.97 8.29
C ASN A 548 -9.96 6.89 6.93
N GLN A 549 -10.43 6.05 6.01
CA GLN A 549 -9.98 6.03 4.62
C GLN A 549 -10.88 6.86 3.70
N TRP A 550 -10.26 7.42 2.68
CA TRP A 550 -10.88 8.11 1.56
C TRP A 550 -9.93 8.01 0.37
N VAL A 551 -10.44 8.29 -0.83
CA VAL A 551 -9.60 8.38 -2.04
C VAL A 551 -9.54 9.83 -2.51
N THR A 552 -8.34 10.32 -2.78
CA THR A 552 -8.10 11.62 -3.41
C THR A 552 -7.63 11.36 -4.84
N VAL A 553 -8.48 11.69 -5.82
CA VAL A 553 -8.13 11.59 -7.25
C VAL A 553 -7.43 12.88 -7.66
N HIS A 554 -6.20 12.78 -8.15
CA HIS A 554 -5.43 13.93 -8.60
C HIS A 554 -4.51 13.53 -9.76
N THR A 555 -4.73 14.05 -10.95
CA THR A 555 -3.92 13.70 -12.13
C THR A 555 -2.84 14.76 -12.36
N PRO A 556 -1.55 14.43 -12.15
CA PRO A 556 -0.47 15.41 -12.16
C PRO A 556 0.03 15.73 -13.56
N VAL A 557 0.33 17.01 -13.79
CA VAL A 557 1.10 17.52 -14.93
C VAL A 557 2.10 18.57 -14.45
N VAL A 558 3.22 18.65 -15.16
CA VAL A 558 4.33 19.58 -14.90
C VAL A 558 4.73 20.29 -16.18
N ASN A 559 5.28 21.49 -16.06
CA ASN A 559 5.69 22.34 -17.17
C ASN A 559 7.07 22.98 -16.91
N PRO A 560 8.16 22.20 -17.06
CA PRO A 560 9.54 22.69 -17.00
C PRO A 560 9.98 23.46 -18.26
N SER A 561 9.09 23.76 -19.21
CA SER A 561 9.43 24.21 -20.56
C SER A 561 10.33 25.45 -20.64
N TYR A 562 11.15 25.56 -21.68
CA TYR A 562 12.01 26.72 -21.94
C TYR A 562 12.31 26.88 -23.44
N SER A 563 12.95 27.99 -23.84
CA SER A 563 13.45 28.19 -25.21
C SER A 563 14.96 28.35 -25.21
N THR A 564 15.59 28.09 -26.36
CA THR A 564 17.00 28.44 -26.56
C THR A 564 17.23 29.94 -26.44
N ASP A 565 18.46 30.29 -26.06
CA ASP A 565 18.98 31.65 -26.04
C ASP A 565 20.12 31.76 -27.05
N ASP A 566 19.90 32.48 -28.16
CA ASP A 566 20.86 32.65 -29.23
C ASP A 566 21.80 33.85 -29.01
N TRP A 567 22.39 33.90 -27.82
CA TRP A 567 23.27 34.99 -27.38
C TRP A 567 24.49 35.18 -28.29
N GLN A 568 24.96 34.13 -28.99
CA GLN A 568 26.10 34.18 -29.91
C GLN A 568 25.83 35.06 -31.15
N HIS A 569 24.57 35.32 -31.45
CA HIS A 569 24.12 36.14 -32.56
C HIS A 569 23.45 37.45 -32.11
N ASN A 570 23.57 37.80 -30.82
CA ASN A 570 23.03 39.02 -30.26
C ASN A 570 23.97 40.21 -30.49
N GLN A 571 23.58 41.11 -31.39
CA GLN A 571 24.32 42.31 -31.79
C GLN A 571 24.00 43.57 -30.97
N LYS A 572 23.15 43.48 -29.94
CA LYS A 572 22.75 44.66 -29.16
C LYS A 572 23.98 45.34 -28.52
N THR A 573 23.94 46.68 -28.45
CA THR A 573 24.91 47.45 -27.66
C THR A 573 24.90 47.02 -26.20
N HIS A 574 23.69 46.79 -25.64
CA HIS A 574 23.48 46.25 -24.31
C HIS A 574 22.45 45.13 -24.39
N ALA A 575 22.84 43.92 -23.99
CA ALA A 575 21.96 42.77 -23.99
C ALA A 575 20.98 42.83 -22.79
N THR A 576 19.73 42.44 -22.99
CA THR A 576 18.73 42.43 -21.91
C THR A 576 19.03 41.29 -20.92
N PRO A 577 19.31 41.57 -19.63
CA PRO A 577 19.64 40.52 -18.67
C PRO A 577 18.45 39.59 -18.40
N GLY A 578 18.69 38.27 -18.39
CA GLY A 578 17.69 37.27 -18.00
C GLY A 578 16.58 36.99 -19.03
N VAL A 579 16.75 37.44 -20.27
CA VAL A 579 15.81 37.25 -21.37
C VAL A 579 16.50 36.48 -22.49
N SER A 580 15.85 35.43 -23.02
CA SER A 580 16.41 34.64 -24.12
C SER A 580 16.38 35.44 -25.42
N ALA A 581 17.52 35.53 -26.11
CA ALA A 581 17.62 36.17 -27.40
C ALA A 581 17.08 35.28 -28.52
N MET A 582 16.15 35.81 -29.30
CA MET A 582 15.67 35.21 -30.54
C MET A 582 16.00 36.13 -31.71
N ILE A 583 16.77 35.63 -32.67
CA ILE A 583 17.33 36.46 -33.74
C ILE A 583 16.50 36.31 -35.01
N LEU A 584 16.17 37.42 -35.68
CA LEU A 584 15.40 37.40 -36.93
C LEU A 584 16.10 36.55 -38.00
N ASP A 585 15.31 35.79 -38.79
CA ASP A 585 15.83 34.89 -39.84
C ASP A 585 16.77 33.80 -39.33
N ARG A 586 16.59 33.34 -38.09
CA ARG A 586 17.36 32.24 -37.51
C ARG A 586 16.46 31.18 -36.86
N PRO A 587 16.95 29.92 -36.82
CA PRO A 587 16.28 28.86 -36.08
C PRO A 587 16.35 29.11 -34.57
N PHE A 588 15.34 28.63 -33.85
CA PHE A 588 15.37 28.50 -32.40
C PHE A 588 14.59 27.25 -31.96
N HIS A 589 14.94 26.70 -30.80
CA HIS A 589 14.28 25.52 -30.25
C HIS A 589 13.43 25.88 -29.04
N VAL A 590 12.32 25.16 -28.87
CA VAL A 590 11.55 25.13 -27.63
C VAL A 590 11.58 23.72 -27.05
N TYR A 591 11.78 23.66 -25.74
CA TYR A 591 11.85 22.42 -24.98
C TYR A 591 10.61 22.29 -24.09
N MET A 592 9.88 21.19 -24.20
CA MET A 592 8.69 20.87 -23.42
C MET A 592 8.74 19.46 -22.82
N PRO A 593 9.69 19.16 -21.91
CA PRO A 593 9.77 17.85 -21.29
C PRO A 593 8.68 17.65 -20.23
N THR A 594 8.36 16.40 -19.94
CA THR A 594 7.36 16.01 -18.93
C THR A 594 8.00 15.47 -17.65
N VAL A 595 9.32 15.59 -17.52
CA VAL A 595 10.09 15.19 -16.34
C VAL A 595 10.39 16.41 -15.48
N ALA A 596 9.80 16.49 -14.30
CA ALA A 596 10.07 17.56 -13.33
C ALA A 596 9.59 17.18 -11.92
N GLU A 597 9.74 18.10 -10.96
CA GLU A 597 9.22 17.97 -9.61
C GLU A 597 7.72 18.30 -9.53
N HIS A 598 7.00 17.63 -8.62
CA HIS A 598 5.61 17.91 -8.25
C HIS A 598 5.48 17.76 -6.72
N LEU A 599 4.29 17.47 -6.19
CA LEU A 599 4.02 17.26 -4.77
C LEU A 599 4.96 16.20 -4.14
N GLU A 600 5.42 16.47 -2.92
CA GLU A 600 6.26 15.57 -2.11
C GLU A 600 5.47 14.41 -1.47
N ILE A 601 4.66 13.71 -2.27
CA ILE A 601 3.82 12.59 -1.84
C ILE A 601 4.18 11.30 -2.61
N PRO A 602 3.91 10.09 -2.08
CA PRO A 602 4.17 8.84 -2.77
C PRO A 602 3.49 8.83 -4.15
N GLY A 603 4.24 8.51 -5.20
CA GLY A 603 3.68 8.53 -6.55
C GLY A 603 3.70 9.89 -7.25
N TYR A 604 4.32 10.95 -6.69
CA TYR A 604 4.55 12.24 -7.36
C TYR A 604 6.06 12.59 -7.30
N ARG A 605 6.55 13.67 -6.69
CA ARG A 605 8.00 13.99 -6.67
C ARG A 605 8.61 14.11 -8.09
N THR A 606 9.92 14.00 -8.23
CA THR A 606 10.59 14.03 -9.54
C THR A 606 10.32 12.75 -10.34
N ARG A 607 9.52 12.82 -11.41
CA ARG A 607 9.44 11.75 -12.42
C ARG A 607 8.97 12.26 -13.77
N ASP A 608 8.87 11.32 -14.70
CA ASP A 608 8.16 11.46 -15.96
C ASP A 608 6.62 11.41 -15.77
N TYR A 609 5.96 12.50 -16.15
CA TYR A 609 4.51 12.70 -16.08
C TYR A 609 3.81 12.52 -17.44
N SER A 610 4.52 12.12 -18.50
CA SER A 610 3.97 11.93 -19.85
C SER A 610 2.72 11.04 -19.88
N LYS A 611 2.67 9.99 -19.04
CA LYS A 611 1.49 9.11 -18.89
C LYS A 611 0.20 9.89 -18.59
N TYR A 612 0.30 10.98 -17.83
CA TYR A 612 -0.83 11.77 -17.35
C TYR A 612 -1.06 13.06 -18.16
N THR A 613 -0.22 13.33 -19.17
CA THR A 613 -0.32 14.49 -20.05
C THR A 613 -1.10 14.13 -21.32
N LYS A 614 -2.21 14.85 -21.55
CA LYS A 614 -3.03 14.77 -22.77
C LYS A 614 -2.40 15.49 -23.96
N LYS A 615 -1.92 16.71 -23.71
CA LYS A 615 -1.41 17.64 -24.73
C LYS A 615 -0.34 18.54 -24.14
N ARG A 616 0.63 18.87 -24.99
CA ARG A 616 1.66 19.88 -24.75
C ARG A 616 1.50 20.95 -25.79
N GLN A 617 1.45 22.20 -25.37
CA GLN A 617 1.21 23.30 -26.29
C GLN A 617 2.10 24.50 -26.00
N VAL A 618 2.61 25.11 -27.07
CA VAL A 618 3.29 26.40 -27.04
C VAL A 618 2.48 27.44 -27.80
N ARG A 619 2.50 28.69 -27.34
CA ARG A 619 1.87 29.83 -28.00
C ARG A 619 2.86 30.99 -28.03
N PHE A 620 3.20 31.41 -29.25
CA PHE A 620 4.08 32.55 -29.47
C PHE A 620 3.26 33.84 -29.58
N PRO A 621 3.73 34.96 -29.03
CA PRO A 621 3.11 36.27 -29.17
C PRO A 621 3.42 36.95 -30.52
N PHE A 622 4.15 36.27 -31.41
CA PHE A 622 4.55 36.65 -32.76
C PHE A 622 4.40 35.43 -33.70
N ASP A 623 4.49 35.68 -35.00
CA ASP A 623 4.45 34.62 -36.02
C ASP A 623 5.73 33.77 -35.96
N VAL A 624 5.61 32.48 -36.23
CA VAL A 624 6.74 31.55 -36.32
C VAL A 624 6.58 30.64 -37.51
N PHE A 625 7.68 30.17 -38.08
CA PHE A 625 7.63 29.07 -39.05
C PHE A 625 7.89 27.73 -38.36
N PRO A 626 7.15 26.67 -38.70
CA PRO A 626 7.57 25.32 -38.34
C PRO A 626 8.86 24.94 -39.09
N ALA A 627 9.47 23.82 -38.73
CA ALA A 627 10.75 23.38 -39.31
C ALA A 627 10.75 23.27 -40.86
N ASP A 628 9.60 23.09 -41.51
CA ASP A 628 9.49 23.04 -42.98
C ASP A 628 9.60 24.41 -43.66
N GLY A 629 9.42 25.52 -42.92
CA GLY A 629 9.49 26.89 -43.43
C GLY A 629 8.43 27.26 -44.48
N ILE A 630 7.40 26.45 -44.73
CA ILE A 630 6.51 26.64 -45.89
C ILE A 630 5.44 27.69 -45.62
N GLN A 631 4.75 27.59 -44.48
CA GLN A 631 3.69 28.50 -44.04
C GLN A 631 3.90 28.93 -42.60
N PRO A 632 3.77 30.24 -42.29
CA PRO A 632 3.90 30.70 -40.93
C PRO A 632 2.67 30.29 -40.11
N ILE A 633 2.91 29.95 -38.85
CA ILE A 633 1.90 29.85 -37.81
C ILE A 633 1.74 31.23 -37.21
N LEU A 634 0.51 31.75 -37.21
CA LEU A 634 0.21 33.10 -36.78
C LEU A 634 0.35 33.27 -35.27
N ALA A 635 0.74 34.47 -34.86
CA ALA A 635 0.81 34.89 -33.47
C ALA A 635 -0.45 34.52 -32.68
N ARG A 636 -0.27 34.20 -31.39
CA ARG A 636 -1.31 33.85 -30.42
C ARG A 636 -2.12 32.59 -30.74
N THR A 637 -1.54 31.70 -31.55
CA THR A 637 -2.09 30.37 -31.83
C THR A 637 -1.43 29.32 -30.94
N TRP A 638 -2.22 28.45 -30.31
CA TRP A 638 -1.68 27.29 -29.60
C TRP A 638 -1.23 26.22 -30.60
N ILE A 639 -0.01 25.73 -30.44
CA ILE A 639 0.64 24.74 -31.30
C ILE A 639 0.85 23.47 -30.49
N ASP A 640 0.31 22.34 -30.96
CA ASP A 640 0.52 21.02 -30.34
C ASP A 640 1.97 20.55 -30.58
N ILE A 641 2.65 20.17 -29.49
CA ILE A 641 4.04 19.71 -29.48
C ILE A 641 4.11 18.22 -29.14
N TYR A 642 4.72 17.44 -30.04
CA TYR A 642 4.77 15.98 -29.95
C TYR A 642 6.11 15.43 -29.46
N SER A 643 7.14 16.27 -29.35
CA SER A 643 8.51 15.93 -28.95
C SER A 643 9.04 16.88 -27.89
N ASP A 644 9.98 16.42 -27.07
CA ASP A 644 10.57 17.23 -26.00
C ASP A 644 11.34 18.44 -26.53
N ASP A 645 11.87 18.36 -27.75
CA ASP A 645 12.60 19.41 -28.44
C ASP A 645 11.93 19.67 -29.79
N THR A 646 11.55 20.92 -30.07
CA THR A 646 10.93 21.31 -31.35
C THR A 646 11.61 22.55 -31.93
N LEU A 647 12.00 22.44 -33.20
CA LEU A 647 12.63 23.50 -33.99
C LEU A 647 11.58 24.40 -34.66
N PHE A 648 11.77 25.72 -34.51
CA PHE A 648 11.05 26.77 -35.22
C PHE A 648 12.02 27.71 -35.94
N GLN A 649 11.52 28.48 -36.89
CA GLN A 649 12.29 29.51 -37.60
C GLN A 649 11.64 30.89 -37.39
N MET A 650 12.46 31.90 -37.12
CA MET A 650 12.01 33.27 -36.86
C MET A 650 11.76 34.04 -38.16
N PRO A 651 10.52 34.51 -38.44
CA PRO A 651 10.25 35.35 -39.61
C PRO A 651 10.92 36.73 -39.50
N VAL A 652 11.41 37.27 -40.62
CA VAL A 652 12.10 38.58 -40.67
C VAL A 652 11.22 39.79 -40.37
N TRP A 653 9.89 39.64 -40.43
CA TRP A 653 8.94 40.74 -40.24
C TRP A 653 8.43 40.89 -38.81
N VAL A 654 8.84 40.00 -37.91
CA VAL A 654 8.50 40.14 -36.49
C VAL A 654 9.16 41.42 -35.96
N ASP A 655 8.39 42.19 -35.18
CA ASP A 655 8.89 43.42 -34.57
C ASP A 655 9.93 43.12 -33.49
N GLU A 656 10.98 43.93 -33.45
CA GLU A 656 11.99 43.84 -32.39
C GLU A 656 11.45 44.42 -31.08
N ARG A 657 11.48 43.63 -30.00
CA ARG A 657 11.13 44.04 -28.63
C ARG A 657 11.52 42.98 -27.60
N ALA A 658 11.72 43.42 -26.36
CA ALA A 658 12.18 42.60 -25.23
C ALA A 658 11.07 42.11 -24.28
N ASP A 659 9.81 42.46 -24.54
CA ASP A 659 8.67 42.19 -23.66
C ASP A 659 7.80 41.01 -24.12
N TYR A 660 8.26 40.23 -25.12
CA TYR A 660 7.51 39.07 -25.59
C TYR A 660 7.44 37.99 -24.52
N GLN A 661 6.24 37.42 -24.37
CA GLN A 661 5.96 36.32 -23.47
C GLN A 661 5.56 35.09 -24.29
N VAL A 662 6.44 34.09 -24.33
CA VAL A 662 6.11 32.78 -24.94
C VAL A 662 5.42 31.94 -23.88
N GLU A 663 4.25 31.42 -24.21
CA GLU A 663 3.40 30.70 -23.27
C GLU A 663 3.42 29.21 -23.55
N PHE A 664 3.52 28.42 -22.50
CA PHE A 664 3.55 26.97 -22.53
C PHE A 664 2.45 26.44 -21.65
N ARG A 665 1.79 25.37 -22.07
CA ARG A 665 0.87 24.64 -21.22
C ARG A 665 0.92 23.14 -21.45
N GLU A 666 0.72 22.43 -20.36
CA GLU A 666 0.73 20.98 -20.23
C GLU A 666 -0.62 20.59 -19.63
N ILE A 667 -1.44 19.84 -20.37
CA ILE A 667 -2.85 19.59 -20.04
C ILE A 667 -3.01 18.14 -19.58
N ALA A 668 -3.61 17.92 -18.42
CA ALA A 668 -3.83 16.58 -17.87
C ALA A 668 -4.83 15.74 -18.70
N ILE A 669 -4.69 14.41 -18.69
CA ILE A 669 -5.60 13.46 -19.39
C ILE A 669 -7.06 13.59 -18.95
N ASN A 670 -7.30 13.96 -17.68
CA ASN A 670 -8.64 14.15 -17.13
C ASN A 670 -9.17 15.58 -17.22
N ALA A 671 -8.46 16.48 -17.93
CA ALA A 671 -8.95 17.82 -18.19
C ALA A 671 -10.16 17.78 -19.13
N SER A 672 -11.28 18.37 -18.70
CA SER A 672 -12.52 18.46 -19.48
C SER A 672 -12.39 19.36 -20.71
N SER A 673 -11.45 20.31 -20.69
CA SER A 673 -11.13 21.18 -21.83
C SER A 673 -9.69 21.67 -21.76
N ASP A 674 -9.15 22.14 -22.89
CA ASP A 674 -7.80 22.70 -22.97
C ASP A 674 -7.66 24.04 -22.19
N ASN A 675 -8.79 24.67 -21.81
CA ASN A 675 -8.85 25.91 -21.04
C ASN A 675 -9.28 25.68 -19.58
N ALA A 676 -9.11 24.46 -19.07
CA ALA A 676 -9.34 24.16 -17.66
C ALA A 676 -8.42 25.01 -16.75
N ALA A 677 -8.76 25.09 -15.47
CA ALA A 677 -8.01 25.86 -14.49
C ALA A 677 -6.52 25.48 -14.50
N SER A 678 -5.66 26.48 -14.47
CA SER A 678 -4.22 26.34 -14.66
C SER A 678 -3.44 26.88 -13.48
N GLN A 679 -2.29 26.25 -13.20
CA GLN A 679 -1.34 26.69 -12.20
C GLN A 679 0.06 26.81 -12.81
N THR A 680 0.85 27.76 -12.32
CA THR A 680 2.24 27.93 -12.75
C THR A 680 3.09 26.70 -12.41
N TYR A 681 3.93 26.26 -13.35
CA TYR A 681 4.91 25.17 -13.24
C TYR A 681 4.35 23.76 -13.08
N ALA A 682 3.40 23.53 -12.17
CA ALA A 682 2.78 22.22 -11.95
C ALA A 682 1.39 22.41 -11.36
N ASN A 683 0.46 21.48 -11.63
CA ASN A 683 -0.89 21.52 -11.05
C ASN A 683 -0.92 20.95 -9.62
N THR A 684 -0.15 21.49 -8.68
CA THR A 684 -0.10 20.97 -7.30
C THR A 684 -1.39 21.20 -6.50
N ASP A 685 -2.18 22.21 -6.88
CA ASP A 685 -3.54 22.40 -6.37
C ASP A 685 -4.51 21.57 -7.21
N LEU A 686 -5.29 20.76 -6.52
CA LEU A 686 -6.21 19.77 -7.07
C LEU A 686 -7.30 20.39 -7.98
N SER A 687 -7.61 21.67 -7.81
CA SER A 687 -8.53 22.42 -8.67
C SER A 687 -7.99 22.69 -10.09
N ASN A 688 -6.67 22.55 -10.30
CA ASN A 688 -6.01 22.80 -11.57
C ASN A 688 -5.72 21.52 -12.36
N TYR A 689 -5.86 21.63 -13.69
CA TYR A 689 -5.66 20.54 -14.65
C TYR A 689 -4.58 20.86 -15.69
N VAL A 690 -4.07 22.09 -15.65
CA VAL A 690 -3.10 22.59 -16.62
C VAL A 690 -1.89 23.15 -15.86
N ALA A 691 -0.70 22.67 -16.18
CA ALA A 691 0.55 23.29 -15.75
C ALA A 691 0.96 24.32 -16.80
N TYR A 692 1.02 25.59 -16.40
CA TYR A 692 1.28 26.73 -17.28
C TYR A 692 2.64 27.37 -16.98
N LYS A 693 3.32 27.86 -18.00
CA LYS A 693 4.57 28.63 -17.84
C LYS A 693 4.63 29.70 -18.91
N SER A 694 5.15 30.86 -18.55
CA SER A 694 5.45 31.93 -19.50
C SER A 694 6.91 32.32 -19.33
N ILE A 695 7.63 32.46 -20.45
CA ILE A 695 9.03 32.87 -20.44
C ILE A 695 9.20 34.17 -21.24
N PRO A 696 10.01 35.13 -20.74
CA PRO A 696 10.34 36.33 -21.48
C PRO A 696 11.35 36.01 -22.59
N VAL A 697 11.12 36.58 -23.77
CA VAL A 697 12.05 36.49 -24.91
C VAL A 697 12.22 37.86 -25.56
N GLU A 698 13.37 38.11 -26.15
CA GLU A 698 13.65 39.33 -26.91
C GLU A 698 13.88 38.97 -28.37
N VAL A 699 13.13 39.61 -29.27
CA VAL A 699 13.37 39.49 -30.71
C VAL A 699 14.33 40.58 -31.15
N ILE A 700 15.43 40.19 -31.77
CA ILE A 700 16.54 41.09 -32.14
C ILE A 700 16.80 41.01 -33.64
N GLY A 701 16.93 42.19 -34.25
CA GLY A 701 17.29 42.39 -35.64
C GLY A 701 18.77 42.12 -35.92
N ARG A 702 19.21 42.48 -37.12
CA ARG A 702 20.56 42.15 -37.59
C ARG A 702 21.15 43.28 -38.42
N LEU A 703 22.46 43.46 -38.33
CA LEU A 703 23.31 44.39 -39.07
C LEU A 703 24.47 43.57 -39.66
N TYR A 704 24.61 43.54 -40.99
CA TYR A 704 25.44 42.52 -41.63
C TYR A 704 25.86 42.83 -43.07
N ASP A 705 26.66 41.94 -43.66
CA ASP A 705 26.98 41.91 -45.10
C ASP A 705 27.73 43.14 -45.61
N PHE A 706 28.55 43.77 -44.76
CA PHE A 706 29.34 44.94 -45.16
C PHE A 706 30.34 44.54 -46.25
N ARG A 707 30.37 45.32 -47.33
CA ARG A 707 31.24 45.06 -48.47
C ARG A 707 31.53 46.30 -49.28
N ILE A 708 32.70 46.30 -49.93
CA ILE A 708 33.06 47.30 -50.93
C ILE A 708 32.62 46.80 -52.31
N THR A 709 31.92 47.66 -53.04
CA THR A 709 31.32 47.35 -54.35
C THR A 709 31.97 48.08 -55.52
N ASP A 710 32.75 49.13 -55.25
CA ASP A 710 33.47 49.87 -56.28
C ASP A 710 34.60 50.72 -55.66
N VAL A 711 35.66 50.97 -56.43
CA VAL A 711 36.75 51.90 -56.08
C VAL A 711 37.01 52.81 -57.27
N ALA A 712 36.99 54.13 -57.06
CA ALA A 712 37.08 55.12 -58.13
C ALA A 712 38.48 55.33 -58.71
N ASP A 713 39.52 54.79 -58.06
CA ASP A 713 40.90 54.80 -58.57
C ASP A 713 41.00 54.03 -59.89
N TYR A 714 41.59 54.63 -60.91
CA TYR A 714 41.72 54.03 -62.24
C TYR A 714 42.46 52.69 -62.23
N ASN A 715 43.36 52.45 -61.27
CA ASN A 715 44.04 51.16 -61.14
C ASN A 715 43.10 50.03 -60.68
N TRP A 716 41.93 50.38 -60.15
CA TRP A 716 40.91 49.45 -59.66
C TRP A 716 39.67 49.40 -60.56
N GLN A 717 39.57 50.28 -61.55
CA GLN A 717 38.39 50.38 -62.43
C GLN A 717 37.99 49.02 -63.03
N TYR A 718 38.93 48.30 -63.65
CA TYR A 718 38.64 47.02 -64.31
C TYR A 718 38.48 45.84 -63.35
N VAL A 719 38.67 46.05 -62.05
CA VAL A 719 38.28 45.06 -61.03
C VAL A 719 36.76 45.04 -60.89
N PHE A 720 36.14 46.23 -60.83
CA PHE A 720 34.72 46.40 -60.53
C PHE A 720 33.86 46.64 -61.77
N ARG A 721 34.44 47.13 -62.86
CA ARG A 721 33.73 47.57 -64.06
C ARG A 721 34.26 46.92 -65.33
N GLN A 722 33.38 46.68 -66.29
CA GLN A 722 33.72 46.18 -67.61
C GLN A 722 34.40 47.26 -68.46
N SER A 723 34.81 46.92 -69.68
CA SER A 723 35.51 47.84 -70.59
C SER A 723 34.72 49.10 -70.97
N ASP A 724 33.40 49.09 -70.81
CA ASP A 724 32.53 50.25 -71.01
C ASP A 724 32.62 51.30 -69.87
N GLY A 725 33.31 50.95 -68.78
CA GLY A 725 33.58 51.84 -67.65
C GLY A 725 32.41 52.04 -66.69
N VAL A 726 31.26 51.40 -66.93
CA VAL A 726 30.02 51.58 -66.15
C VAL A 726 29.43 50.25 -65.69
N SER A 727 29.34 49.26 -66.59
CA SER A 727 28.74 47.96 -66.26
C SER A 727 29.59 47.22 -65.23
N PRO A 728 28.99 46.59 -64.21
CA PRO A 728 29.75 45.92 -63.16
C PRO A 728 30.32 44.58 -63.65
N THR A 729 31.48 44.18 -63.14
CA THR A 729 32.04 42.82 -63.28
C THR A 729 31.37 41.82 -62.34
N GLY A 730 30.71 42.32 -61.28
CA GLY A 730 30.17 41.52 -60.18
C GLY A 730 31.15 41.33 -59.01
N ALA A 731 32.38 41.86 -59.09
CA ALA A 731 33.34 41.79 -57.99
C ALA A 731 32.86 42.57 -56.75
N LYS A 732 32.96 41.95 -55.57
CA LYS A 732 32.64 42.56 -54.28
C LYS A 732 33.65 42.09 -53.24
N TYR A 733 34.18 43.01 -52.44
CA TYR A 733 35.09 42.67 -51.34
C TYR A 733 34.31 42.62 -50.03
N TRP A 734 34.09 41.41 -49.53
CA TRP A 734 33.36 41.10 -48.31
C TRP A 734 34.28 41.11 -47.09
N ILE A 735 33.76 41.25 -45.87
CA ILE A 735 34.59 41.15 -44.65
C ILE A 735 35.48 39.90 -44.64
N GLY A 736 34.92 38.74 -44.99
CA GLY A 736 35.64 37.48 -45.08
C GLY A 736 34.98 36.50 -46.05
N TYR A 737 35.20 35.21 -45.81
CA TYR A 737 34.65 34.13 -46.65
C TYR A 737 33.36 33.52 -46.08
N GLN A 738 32.88 34.03 -44.95
CA GLN A 738 31.67 33.53 -44.30
C GLN A 738 30.50 34.48 -44.50
N ASN A 739 29.29 33.95 -44.39
CA ASN A 739 28.04 34.66 -44.45
C ASN A 739 27.67 35.21 -43.06
N ILE A 740 26.49 35.82 -42.97
CA ILE A 740 25.98 36.42 -41.72
C ILE A 740 25.94 35.45 -40.52
N ASP A 741 25.85 34.14 -40.75
CA ASP A 741 25.77 33.08 -39.74
C ASP A 741 27.07 32.25 -39.63
N GLY A 742 28.17 32.70 -40.23
CA GLY A 742 29.46 31.97 -40.17
C GLY A 742 29.63 30.84 -41.19
N ASN A 743 28.64 30.58 -42.04
CA ASN A 743 28.73 29.55 -43.08
C ASN A 743 29.47 30.06 -44.32
N PRO A 744 30.11 29.22 -45.16
CA PRO A 744 30.80 29.67 -46.36
C PRO A 744 29.89 30.48 -47.31
N ARG A 745 30.32 31.70 -47.67
CA ARG A 745 29.59 32.62 -48.55
C ARG A 745 29.80 32.32 -50.04
N GLY A 746 30.94 31.73 -50.38
CA GLY A 746 31.29 31.34 -51.75
C GLY A 746 32.17 32.34 -52.53
N ASN A 747 32.54 33.49 -51.94
CA ASN A 747 33.61 34.32 -52.48
C ASN A 747 34.99 33.67 -52.29
N THR A 748 35.94 33.99 -53.17
CA THR A 748 37.29 33.44 -53.17
C THR A 748 38.35 34.55 -53.13
N TYR A 749 39.62 34.20 -52.90
CA TYR A 749 40.71 35.16 -53.02
C TYR A 749 40.71 35.81 -54.42
N PRO A 750 40.93 37.14 -54.55
CA PRO A 750 41.30 38.10 -53.49
C PRO A 750 40.11 38.86 -52.87
N TYR A 751 38.86 38.47 -53.12
CA TYR A 751 37.64 39.24 -52.85
C TYR A 751 37.21 39.26 -51.37
N ARG A 752 38.09 39.74 -50.49
CA ARG A 752 37.84 39.98 -49.06
C ARG A 752 38.49 41.27 -48.56
N LEU A 753 38.00 41.82 -47.46
CA LEU A 753 38.52 43.02 -46.81
C LEU A 753 39.70 42.68 -45.89
N PRO A 754 40.62 43.63 -45.67
CA PRO A 754 40.67 44.96 -46.31
C PRO A 754 41.17 44.90 -47.76
N ILE A 755 40.84 45.92 -48.55
CA ILE A 755 41.51 46.16 -49.84
C ILE A 755 42.92 46.70 -49.56
N LEU A 756 43.95 45.93 -49.93
CA LEU A 756 45.35 46.21 -49.65
C LEU A 756 46.25 45.78 -50.83
N PRO A 757 47.55 46.10 -50.85
CA PRO A 757 48.47 45.63 -51.88
C PRO A 757 48.40 44.11 -52.05
N GLY A 758 47.96 43.64 -53.22
CA GLY A 758 47.76 42.21 -53.52
C GLY A 758 46.30 41.78 -53.56
N SER A 759 45.38 42.66 -53.16
CA SER A 759 43.95 42.43 -53.28
C SER A 759 43.43 42.61 -54.72
N SER A 760 44.20 43.22 -55.64
CA SER A 760 43.78 43.34 -57.04
C SER A 760 43.95 42.01 -57.79
N PRO A 761 42.90 41.49 -58.48
CA PRO A 761 43.01 40.32 -59.35
C PRO A 761 43.67 40.62 -60.70
N LEU A 762 43.95 41.89 -61.03
CA LEU A 762 44.49 42.29 -62.32
C LEU A 762 45.98 41.94 -62.43
N ALA A 763 46.39 41.38 -63.57
CA ALA A 763 47.78 41.04 -63.84
C ALA A 763 48.67 42.29 -63.81
N GLY A 764 49.72 42.28 -62.99
CA GLY A 764 50.66 43.39 -62.83
C GLY A 764 50.30 44.39 -61.71
N TYR A 765 49.19 44.21 -61.01
CA TYR A 765 48.71 45.12 -59.95
C TYR A 765 48.90 44.58 -58.52
N ASP A 766 49.76 43.59 -58.33
CA ASP A 766 49.98 42.91 -57.04
C ASP A 766 50.49 43.85 -55.92
N ASN A 767 51.09 44.99 -56.26
CA ASN A 767 51.63 45.97 -55.29
C ASN A 767 50.81 47.27 -55.23
N THR A 768 49.65 47.29 -55.87
CA THR A 768 48.81 48.49 -55.98
C THR A 768 47.92 48.63 -54.74
N ALA A 769 47.98 49.79 -54.10
CA ALA A 769 47.00 50.26 -53.12
C ALA A 769 46.14 51.38 -53.73
N VAL A 770 45.08 51.78 -53.04
CA VAL A 770 44.21 52.89 -53.48
C VAL A 770 44.94 54.21 -53.24
N LYS A 771 44.95 55.17 -54.18
CA LYS A 771 45.55 56.49 -53.95
C LYS A 771 44.63 57.38 -53.10
N THR A 772 45.21 58.24 -52.26
CA THR A 772 44.42 59.17 -51.42
C THR A 772 43.57 60.11 -52.28
N GLY A 773 42.38 60.47 -51.82
CA GLY A 773 41.42 61.28 -52.58
C GLY A 773 40.44 60.52 -53.47
N TYR A 774 40.76 59.30 -53.90
CA TYR A 774 39.76 58.44 -54.55
C TYR A 774 38.80 57.84 -53.52
N HIS A 775 37.52 57.84 -53.84
CA HIS A 775 36.49 57.23 -53.00
C HIS A 775 36.30 55.76 -53.34
N PHE A 776 35.88 54.99 -52.34
CA PHE A 776 35.29 53.68 -52.53
C PHE A 776 33.80 53.72 -52.18
N LYS A 777 33.03 52.87 -52.85
CA LYS A 777 31.60 52.68 -52.59
C LYS A 777 31.41 51.40 -51.81
N PHE A 778 30.54 51.44 -50.81
CA PHE A 778 30.23 50.28 -49.98
C PHE A 778 28.73 50.17 -49.75
N GLU A 779 28.32 48.98 -49.34
CA GLU A 779 26.95 48.66 -48.94
C GLU A 779 26.94 47.68 -47.77
N LEU A 780 25.86 47.70 -46.99
CA LEU A 780 25.56 46.76 -45.91
C LEU A 780 24.06 46.55 -45.79
N LYS A 781 23.63 45.57 -45.00
CA LYS A 781 22.23 45.24 -44.81
C LYS A 781 21.80 45.30 -43.35
N THR A 782 20.51 45.54 -43.14
CA THR A 782 19.83 45.33 -41.85
C THR A 782 18.60 44.45 -42.00
N LYS A 783 18.19 43.79 -40.91
CA LYS A 783 16.91 43.09 -40.73
C LYS A 783 16.24 43.61 -39.47
N GLY A 784 14.92 43.81 -39.52
CA GLY A 784 14.12 44.25 -38.38
C GLY A 784 13.63 45.69 -38.50
N ASN A 785 13.48 46.37 -37.38
CA ASN A 785 12.87 47.70 -37.20
C ASN A 785 13.83 48.83 -37.61
N MET A 786 14.39 48.75 -38.81
CA MET A 786 15.32 49.73 -39.38
C MET A 786 14.74 50.38 -40.65
N PHE A 787 13.42 50.59 -40.67
CA PHE A 787 12.63 51.05 -41.82
C PHE A 787 11.95 52.43 -41.62
N SER A 788 12.08 53.06 -40.46
CA SER A 788 11.65 54.44 -40.23
C SER A 788 12.50 55.44 -41.03
N ILE A 789 11.98 56.65 -41.25
CA ILE A 789 12.75 57.76 -41.84
C ILE A 789 13.83 58.31 -40.89
N ASP A 790 13.67 58.08 -39.58
CA ASP A 790 14.59 58.50 -38.53
C ASP A 790 15.65 57.45 -38.18
N ASP A 791 15.61 56.29 -38.85
CA ASP A 791 16.62 55.25 -38.67
C ASP A 791 17.83 55.52 -39.55
N GLY A 792 18.99 55.04 -39.12
CA GLY A 792 20.23 55.25 -39.86
C GLY A 792 21.36 54.31 -39.45
N ILE A 793 22.46 54.42 -40.18
CA ILE A 793 23.72 53.77 -39.84
C ILE A 793 24.77 54.83 -39.57
N ARG A 794 25.35 54.79 -38.37
CA ARG A 794 26.49 55.63 -38.00
C ARG A 794 27.78 54.86 -38.26
N ILE A 795 28.73 55.52 -38.92
CA ILE A 795 30.06 54.97 -39.16
C ILE A 795 31.09 55.98 -38.66
N THR A 796 31.98 55.54 -37.79
CA THR A 796 33.08 56.35 -37.24
C THR A 796 34.41 55.82 -37.77
N PRO A 797 35.03 56.51 -38.75
CA PRO A 797 36.35 56.15 -39.24
C PRO A 797 37.45 56.46 -38.23
N SER A 798 38.45 55.58 -38.17
CA SER A 798 39.72 55.77 -37.47
C SER A 798 40.87 55.49 -38.43
N PHE A 799 42.01 56.15 -38.22
CA PHE A 799 43.14 56.09 -39.14
C PHE A 799 44.39 55.56 -38.48
N PHE A 800 45.11 54.73 -39.23
CA PHE A 800 46.37 54.16 -38.80
C PHE A 800 47.38 54.22 -39.93
N PHE A 801 48.66 54.16 -39.60
CA PHE A 801 49.75 54.11 -40.56
C PHE A 801 50.59 52.88 -40.36
N ILE A 802 51.04 52.29 -41.46
CA ILE A 802 52.02 51.20 -41.47
C ILE A 802 53.04 51.44 -42.57
N LYS A 803 54.31 51.19 -42.30
CA LYS A 803 55.37 51.29 -43.30
C LYS A 803 55.20 50.26 -44.41
N ARG A 804 55.71 50.56 -45.61
CA ARG A 804 55.55 49.71 -46.79
C ARG A 804 56.13 48.30 -46.61
N ASP A 805 57.20 48.17 -45.82
CA ASP A 805 57.84 46.90 -45.45
C ASP A 805 57.19 46.20 -44.22
N GLY A 806 56.19 46.83 -43.59
CA GLY A 806 55.55 46.38 -42.36
C GLY A 806 56.38 46.58 -41.09
N SER A 807 57.58 47.19 -41.18
CA SER A 807 58.43 47.44 -40.02
C SER A 807 57.83 48.48 -39.08
N GLY A 808 58.08 48.34 -37.78
CA GLY A 808 57.55 49.24 -36.75
C GLY A 808 56.08 49.05 -36.42
N GLY A 809 55.37 48.15 -37.11
CA GLY A 809 53.97 47.84 -36.86
C GLY A 809 53.00 48.95 -37.28
N ARG A 810 51.71 48.72 -37.00
CA ARG A 810 50.63 49.68 -37.20
C ARG A 810 50.61 50.70 -36.04
N ILE A 811 50.50 51.99 -36.34
CA ILE A 811 50.35 53.06 -35.35
C ILE A 811 49.11 53.93 -35.62
N PRO A 812 48.38 54.41 -34.59
CA PRO A 812 47.29 55.36 -34.79
C PRO A 812 47.82 56.71 -35.29
N VAL A 813 47.10 57.35 -36.21
CA VAL A 813 47.52 58.62 -36.83
C VAL A 813 46.40 59.65 -36.88
N ASP A 814 46.80 60.92 -36.81
CA ASP A 814 45.96 62.06 -37.18
C ASP A 814 46.23 62.44 -38.63
N LEU A 815 45.17 62.81 -39.35
CA LEU A 815 45.25 63.30 -40.72
C LEU A 815 44.99 64.80 -40.75
N TYR A 816 45.82 65.54 -41.48
CA TYR A 816 45.62 66.95 -41.76
C TYR A 816 45.50 67.17 -43.25
N TYR A 817 44.71 68.15 -43.68
CA TYR A 817 44.65 68.55 -45.08
C TYR A 817 44.76 70.07 -45.23
N ARG A 818 45.13 70.49 -46.44
CA ARG A 818 45.26 71.90 -46.80
C ARG A 818 44.02 72.41 -47.51
N THR A 819 43.53 73.57 -47.09
CA THR A 819 42.58 74.41 -47.84
C THR A 819 43.31 75.63 -48.42
N ASN A 820 42.59 76.52 -49.12
CA ASN A 820 43.18 77.76 -49.61
C ASN A 820 43.46 78.74 -48.46
N GLU A 821 42.73 78.61 -47.35
CA GLU A 821 42.74 79.51 -46.20
C GLU A 821 43.59 78.98 -45.03
N GLN A 822 43.72 77.66 -44.89
CA GLN A 822 44.43 76.99 -43.79
C GLN A 822 45.36 75.90 -44.31
N GLN A 823 46.62 75.91 -43.87
CA GLN A 823 47.64 74.94 -44.29
C GLN A 823 47.42 73.55 -43.70
N PHE A 824 46.97 73.46 -42.44
CA PHE A 824 46.81 72.21 -41.70
C PHE A 824 45.48 72.18 -40.95
N VAL A 825 44.44 71.62 -41.57
CA VAL A 825 43.14 71.35 -40.96
C VAL A 825 43.10 69.90 -40.52
N GLN A 826 42.96 69.63 -39.22
CA GLN A 826 42.87 68.27 -38.69
C GLN A 826 41.51 67.67 -39.02
N VAL A 827 41.49 66.46 -39.59
CA VAL A 827 40.27 65.68 -39.81
C VAL A 827 39.53 65.49 -38.48
N GLY A 828 38.23 65.80 -38.47
CA GLY A 828 37.37 65.69 -37.29
C GLY A 828 37.52 66.80 -36.25
N SER A 829 38.40 67.78 -36.48
CA SER A 829 38.44 68.98 -35.63
C SER A 829 37.26 69.92 -35.90
N THR A 830 37.07 70.93 -35.05
CA THR A 830 36.08 71.98 -35.29
C THR A 830 36.31 72.76 -36.58
N ASP A 831 37.55 72.77 -37.09
CA ASP A 831 37.93 73.44 -38.33
C ASP A 831 37.70 72.56 -39.58
N ASP A 832 37.45 71.26 -39.40
CA ASP A 832 37.07 70.36 -40.49
C ASP A 832 35.62 70.65 -40.91
N LYS A 833 35.48 71.41 -42.00
CA LYS A 833 34.19 71.77 -42.60
C LYS A 833 33.87 70.96 -43.85
N VAL A 834 34.69 69.98 -44.23
CA VAL A 834 34.49 69.24 -45.49
C VAL A 834 33.33 68.26 -45.33
N GLN A 835 32.31 68.45 -46.16
CA GLN A 835 31.17 67.55 -46.24
C GLN A 835 31.38 66.45 -47.27
N ARG A 836 30.89 65.25 -46.95
CA ARG A 836 30.87 64.07 -47.81
C ARG A 836 29.44 63.81 -48.27
N TYR A 837 29.31 63.45 -49.54
CA TYR A 837 28.02 63.19 -50.15
C TYR A 837 28.01 61.83 -50.81
N VAL A 838 26.82 61.25 -50.92
CA VAL A 838 26.54 60.03 -51.66
C VAL A 838 25.44 60.33 -52.68
N VAL A 839 25.55 59.74 -53.86
CA VAL A 839 24.47 59.72 -54.85
C VAL A 839 23.95 58.28 -54.93
N LEU A 840 22.68 58.07 -54.55
CA LEU A 840 22.09 56.73 -54.49
C LEU A 840 21.94 56.14 -55.91
N ASN A 841 21.38 56.90 -56.83
CA ASN A 841 21.19 56.51 -58.22
C ASN A 841 22.39 56.92 -59.10
N ASP A 842 23.61 56.68 -58.60
CA ASP A 842 24.83 56.82 -59.39
C ASP A 842 24.99 55.57 -60.28
N PRO A 843 25.19 55.71 -61.60
CA PRO A 843 25.38 54.57 -62.52
C PRO A 843 26.46 53.58 -62.06
N LEU A 844 27.54 54.07 -61.43
CA LEU A 844 28.66 53.25 -60.98
C LEU A 844 28.34 52.45 -59.71
N ARG A 845 27.29 52.83 -58.96
CA ARG A 845 26.82 52.07 -57.80
C ARG A 845 26.00 50.85 -58.22
N ASN A 846 25.40 50.87 -59.40
CA ASN A 846 24.58 49.79 -59.92
C ASN A 846 23.43 49.38 -58.97
N VAL A 847 22.82 50.34 -58.27
CA VAL A 847 21.58 50.08 -57.51
C VAL A 847 20.47 49.77 -58.49
N ASN A 848 19.74 48.67 -58.26
CA ASN A 848 18.59 48.34 -59.09
C ASN A 848 17.55 49.46 -58.98
N GLN A 849 17.21 50.08 -60.12
CA GLN A 849 16.22 51.15 -60.16
C GLN A 849 14.85 50.71 -59.64
N THR A 850 14.48 49.42 -59.81
CA THR A 850 13.28 48.84 -59.21
C THR A 850 13.31 48.99 -57.70
N ALA A 851 14.42 48.69 -57.02
CA ALA A 851 14.53 48.82 -55.56
C ALA A 851 14.36 50.27 -55.06
N ILE A 852 14.81 51.26 -55.86
CA ILE A 852 14.62 52.68 -55.53
C ILE A 852 13.15 53.07 -55.69
N THR A 853 12.52 52.69 -56.80
CA THR A 853 11.09 52.91 -57.07
C THR A 853 10.21 52.26 -56.00
N ASP A 854 10.55 51.04 -55.64
CA ASP A 854 9.93 50.23 -54.60
C ASP A 854 9.98 50.93 -53.24
N THR A 855 11.18 51.42 -52.87
CA THR A 855 11.34 52.21 -51.64
C THR A 855 10.52 53.50 -51.67
N ALA A 856 10.45 54.17 -52.81
CA ALA A 856 9.60 55.35 -52.98
C ALA A 856 8.11 55.01 -52.78
N ASN A 857 7.65 53.85 -53.27
CA ASN A 857 6.27 53.41 -53.06
C ASN A 857 5.96 53.19 -51.58
N TYR A 858 6.86 52.54 -50.84
CA TYR A 858 6.70 52.36 -49.40
C TYR A 858 6.61 53.72 -48.66
N TYR A 859 7.50 54.66 -48.96
CA TYR A 859 7.45 56.00 -48.35
C TYR A 859 6.23 56.82 -48.76
N PHE A 860 5.73 56.64 -49.98
CA PHE A 860 4.46 57.26 -50.38
C PHE A 860 3.30 56.78 -49.49
N ASP A 861 3.30 55.51 -49.09
CA ASP A 861 2.23 54.94 -48.29
C ASP A 861 2.32 55.28 -46.81
N HIS A 862 3.52 55.56 -46.28
CA HIS A 862 3.74 55.74 -44.84
C HIS A 862 4.06 57.18 -44.42
N TYR A 863 4.77 57.95 -45.26
CA TYR A 863 5.37 59.23 -44.85
C TYR A 863 4.99 60.41 -45.74
N ASN A 864 4.42 60.16 -46.93
CA ASN A 864 4.04 61.23 -47.82
C ASN A 864 2.79 61.98 -47.31
N THR A 865 2.93 63.30 -47.18
CA THR A 865 1.85 64.22 -46.76
C THR A 865 1.49 65.24 -47.84
N LYS A 866 2.22 65.27 -48.96
CA LYS A 866 2.19 66.38 -49.94
C LYS A 866 1.70 65.98 -51.32
N TYR A 867 2.00 64.76 -51.76
CA TYR A 867 1.68 64.28 -53.10
C TYR A 867 0.39 63.47 -53.09
N THR A 868 -0.52 63.74 -54.02
CA THR A 868 -1.75 62.95 -54.21
C THR A 868 -1.61 61.87 -55.28
N ASN A 869 -0.63 62.01 -56.19
CA ASN A 869 -0.32 61.04 -57.23
C ASN A 869 0.98 60.28 -56.90
N ARG A 870 0.90 58.95 -56.85
CA ARG A 870 2.03 58.07 -56.54
C ARG A 870 3.15 58.17 -57.57
N GLN A 871 2.83 58.15 -58.87
CA GLN A 871 3.85 58.23 -59.92
C GLN A 871 4.65 59.53 -59.83
N SER A 872 3.98 60.67 -59.58
CA SER A 872 4.67 61.95 -59.39
C SER A 872 5.59 61.96 -58.17
N TYR A 873 5.23 61.27 -57.08
CA TYR A 873 6.11 61.11 -55.92
C TYR A 873 7.32 60.24 -56.28
N VAL A 874 7.10 59.10 -56.96
CA VAL A 874 8.16 58.19 -57.41
C VAL A 874 9.14 58.90 -58.35
N ASP A 875 8.65 59.66 -59.33
CA ASP A 875 9.50 60.42 -60.27
C ASP A 875 10.36 61.45 -59.53
N GLN A 876 9.77 62.16 -58.56
CA GLN A 876 10.50 63.11 -57.72
C GLN A 876 11.53 62.40 -56.83
N TYR A 877 11.20 61.25 -56.27
CA TYR A 877 12.11 60.45 -55.45
C TYR A 877 13.29 59.94 -56.28
N LEU A 878 13.05 59.42 -57.49
CA LEU A 878 14.10 59.01 -58.43
C LEU A 878 15.00 60.17 -58.83
N TYR A 879 14.42 61.35 -59.10
CA TYR A 879 15.20 62.57 -59.38
C TYR A 879 16.07 62.95 -58.19
N ALA A 880 15.54 62.91 -56.96
CA ALA A 880 16.28 63.21 -55.73
C ALA A 880 17.38 62.18 -55.45
N ALA A 881 17.13 60.89 -55.72
CA ALA A 881 18.13 59.81 -55.59
C ALA A 881 19.33 60.00 -56.52
N GLY A 882 19.14 60.71 -57.65
CA GLY A 882 20.21 61.12 -58.57
C GLY A 882 20.95 62.40 -58.16
N LYS A 883 20.68 62.97 -56.98
CA LYS A 883 21.37 64.14 -56.43
C LYS A 883 22.27 63.77 -55.26
N LYS A 884 23.15 64.72 -54.89
CA LYS A 884 24.03 64.59 -53.73
C LYS A 884 23.21 64.63 -52.45
N THR A 885 23.29 63.56 -51.68
CA THR A 885 22.76 63.47 -50.31
C THR A 885 23.92 63.62 -49.33
N LEU A 886 23.80 64.49 -48.34
CA LEU A 886 24.81 64.65 -47.28
C LEU A 886 24.91 63.34 -46.50
N ALA A 887 26.13 62.80 -46.41
CA ALA A 887 26.41 61.55 -45.71
C ALA A 887 27.37 61.73 -44.52
N GLY A 888 27.82 62.96 -44.25
CA GLY A 888 28.69 63.27 -43.10
C GLY A 888 29.96 64.05 -43.49
N ASN A 889 31.07 63.76 -42.83
CA ASN A 889 32.40 64.34 -43.05
C ASN A 889 33.49 63.23 -43.01
N TYR A 890 34.78 63.59 -42.91
CA TYR A 890 35.85 62.59 -42.84
C TYR A 890 35.87 61.79 -41.54
N SER A 891 35.37 62.34 -40.43
CA SER A 891 35.41 61.71 -39.10
C SER A 891 34.12 61.00 -38.69
N LEU A 892 33.02 61.22 -39.42
CA LEU A 892 31.71 60.67 -39.10
C LEU A 892 30.87 60.57 -40.37
N LEU A 893 30.32 59.38 -40.63
CA LEU A 893 29.29 59.20 -41.65
C LEU A 893 27.96 58.79 -41.02
N GLU A 894 26.88 59.26 -41.62
CA GLU A 894 25.51 58.94 -41.25
C GLU A 894 24.74 58.57 -42.52
N LEU A 895 24.44 57.29 -42.67
CA LEU A 895 23.58 56.80 -43.75
C LEU A 895 22.14 56.90 -43.28
N THR A 896 21.39 57.83 -43.85
CA THR A 896 19.99 58.10 -43.49
C THR A 896 19.02 57.51 -44.53
N ALA A 897 17.72 57.64 -44.30
CA ALA A 897 16.66 57.07 -45.15
C ALA A 897 16.78 57.33 -46.68
N PRO A 898 17.31 58.46 -47.19
CA PRO A 898 17.56 58.66 -48.63
C PRO A 898 18.70 57.82 -49.20
N LEU A 899 19.51 57.17 -48.36
CA LEU A 899 20.60 56.27 -48.72
C LEU A 899 20.26 54.80 -48.43
N ARG A 900 18.97 54.48 -48.30
CA ARG A 900 18.44 53.15 -48.02
C ARG A 900 17.52 52.69 -49.14
N THR A 901 17.53 51.39 -49.44
CA THR A 901 16.46 50.72 -50.20
C THR A 901 15.91 49.53 -49.42
N PHE A 902 14.67 49.12 -49.70
CA PHE A 902 14.11 47.86 -49.17
C PHE A 902 14.43 46.67 -50.07
N ASP A 903 14.65 45.50 -49.47
CA ASP A 903 14.89 44.22 -50.14
C ASP A 903 13.69 43.28 -49.84
N PRO A 904 12.57 43.44 -50.56
CA PRO A 904 11.35 42.71 -50.26
C PRO A 904 11.52 41.19 -50.44
N PRO A 905 10.79 40.37 -49.65
CA PRO A 905 10.86 38.92 -49.79
C PRO A 905 10.31 38.47 -51.15
N ALA A 906 10.88 37.41 -51.72
CA ALA A 906 10.43 36.82 -52.99
C ALA A 906 9.00 36.27 -52.92
N LYS A 907 8.50 35.96 -51.72
CA LYS A 907 7.16 35.47 -51.44
C LYS A 907 6.55 36.26 -50.29
N TYR A 908 5.32 36.74 -50.49
CA TYR A 908 4.52 37.38 -49.44
C TYR A 908 3.49 36.41 -48.87
N TYR A 909 3.24 36.53 -47.58
CA TYR A 909 2.23 35.77 -46.86
C TYR A 909 1.04 36.69 -46.54
N THR A 910 0.19 36.96 -47.54
CA THR A 910 -0.69 38.15 -47.56
C THR A 910 -2.06 38.02 -46.88
N ALA A 911 -2.50 36.82 -46.49
CA ALA A 911 -3.85 36.65 -45.93
C ALA A 911 -3.97 37.08 -44.46
N SER A 912 -2.85 37.17 -43.72
CA SER A 912 -2.88 37.43 -42.26
C SER A 912 -1.64 38.15 -41.70
N VAL A 913 -0.63 38.41 -42.54
CA VAL A 913 0.57 39.15 -42.17
C VAL A 913 0.60 40.46 -42.96
N ASP A 914 0.96 41.56 -42.30
CA ASP A 914 1.10 42.86 -42.95
C ASP A 914 2.12 42.79 -44.09
N ALA A 915 1.64 42.98 -45.32
CA ALA A 915 2.47 42.95 -46.52
C ALA A 915 3.50 44.09 -46.54
N GLN A 916 3.15 45.27 -46.01
CA GLN A 916 4.07 46.42 -45.92
C GLN A 916 5.16 46.19 -44.87
N ARG A 917 4.85 45.51 -43.77
CA ARG A 917 5.87 45.12 -42.79
C ARG A 917 6.85 44.10 -43.37
N GLN A 918 6.34 43.07 -44.06
CA GLN A 918 7.18 42.08 -44.77
C GLN A 918 8.09 42.76 -45.80
N TYR A 919 7.52 43.66 -46.58
CA TYR A 919 8.21 44.44 -47.60
C TYR A 919 9.45 45.16 -47.05
N ALA A 920 9.25 45.87 -45.94
CA ALA A 920 10.29 46.71 -45.35
C ALA A 920 11.18 45.99 -44.35
N SER A 921 11.09 44.65 -44.21
CA SER A 921 11.79 43.89 -43.17
C SER A 921 13.30 43.79 -43.35
N VAL A 922 13.78 43.89 -44.58
CA VAL A 922 15.20 43.86 -44.93
C VAL A 922 15.55 45.16 -45.64
N GLN A 923 16.63 45.80 -45.20
CA GLN A 923 17.05 47.08 -45.75
C GLN A 923 18.50 47.02 -46.21
N HIS A 924 18.80 47.74 -47.28
CA HIS A 924 20.14 47.94 -47.81
C HIS A 924 20.55 49.38 -47.63
N TRP A 925 21.76 49.61 -47.14
CA TRP A 925 22.31 50.93 -46.88
C TRP A 925 23.55 51.16 -47.75
N TYR A 926 23.66 52.35 -48.33
CA TYR A 926 24.67 52.68 -49.33
C TYR A 926 25.54 53.85 -48.89
N GLY A 927 26.86 53.67 -48.92
CA GLY A 927 27.82 54.71 -48.54
C GLY A 927 28.93 54.94 -49.57
N GLU A 928 29.66 56.04 -49.38
CA GLU A 928 30.91 56.38 -50.07
C GLU A 928 31.86 57.01 -49.08
N TYR A 929 33.14 56.66 -49.17
CA TYR A 929 34.16 57.25 -48.32
C TYR A 929 35.47 57.45 -49.08
N SER A 930 36.21 58.49 -48.72
CA SER A 930 37.59 58.69 -49.16
C SER A 930 38.37 59.43 -48.08
N LEU A 931 39.69 59.33 -48.15
CA LEU A 931 40.57 60.28 -47.48
C LEU A 931 40.65 61.61 -48.25
N PRO A 932 41.15 62.70 -47.64
CA PRO A 932 41.57 63.89 -48.37
C PRO A 932 42.54 63.54 -49.50
N ALA A 933 42.62 64.36 -50.55
CA ALA A 933 43.43 64.03 -51.73
C ALA A 933 44.93 63.94 -51.45
N ALA A 934 45.47 64.82 -50.61
CA ALA A 934 46.87 64.83 -50.22
C ALA A 934 46.92 65.12 -48.70
N PRO A 935 46.68 64.12 -47.85
CA PRO A 935 46.68 64.30 -46.40
C PRO A 935 48.12 64.30 -45.86
N TYR A 936 48.39 65.17 -44.90
CA TYR A 936 49.56 65.06 -44.04
C TYR A 936 49.24 64.07 -42.92
N VAL A 937 50.08 63.04 -42.78
CA VAL A 937 49.88 61.97 -41.79
C VAL A 937 50.86 62.16 -40.65
N VAL A 938 50.40 62.18 -39.41
CA VAL A 938 51.27 62.28 -38.22
C VAL A 938 50.84 61.29 -37.14
N PRO A 939 51.74 60.82 -36.25
CA PRO A 939 51.33 60.02 -35.11
C PRO A 939 50.20 60.70 -34.32
N ALA A 940 49.21 59.94 -33.87
CA ALA A 940 48.05 60.50 -33.17
C ALA A 940 48.46 61.33 -31.94
N GLY A 941 47.80 62.47 -31.74
CA GLY A 941 48.09 63.43 -30.68
C GLY A 941 49.27 64.37 -30.97
N THR A 942 49.89 64.29 -32.15
CA THR A 942 51.01 65.17 -32.52
C THR A 942 50.55 66.61 -32.66
N LYS A 943 51.08 67.49 -31.79
CA LYS A 943 50.79 68.93 -31.83
C LYS A 943 51.67 69.61 -32.88
N LEU A 944 51.13 69.87 -34.07
CA LEU A 944 51.87 70.49 -35.19
C LEU A 944 52.46 71.87 -34.85
N TRP A 945 51.75 72.69 -34.07
CA TRP A 945 52.23 74.01 -33.64
C TRP A 945 53.52 73.94 -32.80
N ALA A 946 53.81 72.81 -32.17
CA ALA A 946 55.01 72.61 -31.35
C ALA A 946 56.24 72.17 -32.16
N GLN A 947 56.10 71.95 -33.47
CA GLN A 947 57.15 71.37 -34.33
C GLN A 947 58.02 72.42 -35.06
N GLY A 948 57.77 73.71 -34.83
CA GLY A 948 58.44 74.81 -35.56
C GLY A 948 57.87 75.02 -36.96
N PRO A 949 58.57 75.76 -37.85
CA PRO A 949 58.12 75.98 -39.23
C PRO A 949 57.99 74.66 -40.01
N LEU A 950 56.79 74.38 -40.51
CA LEU A 950 56.49 73.17 -41.28
C LEU A 950 56.40 73.48 -42.78
N ASN A 951 56.95 72.58 -43.59
CA ASN A 951 56.75 72.47 -45.04
C ASN A 951 56.41 71.01 -45.43
N ASP A 952 56.09 70.78 -46.71
CA ASP A 952 55.66 69.47 -47.23
C ASP A 952 56.68 68.32 -47.03
N HIS A 953 57.94 68.63 -46.70
CA HIS A 953 59.01 67.66 -46.45
C HIS A 953 59.40 67.54 -44.97
N SER A 954 58.59 68.07 -44.06
CA SER A 954 58.89 68.04 -42.62
C SER A 954 58.90 66.62 -42.08
N LYS A 955 59.92 66.27 -41.29
CA LYS A 955 60.12 64.92 -40.73
C LYS A 955 58.98 64.42 -39.83
N VAL A 956 58.11 65.31 -39.38
CA VAL A 956 56.93 64.95 -38.57
C VAL A 956 55.89 64.20 -39.41
N PHE A 957 55.86 64.44 -40.73
CA PHE A 957 54.93 63.78 -41.64
C PHE A 957 55.45 62.38 -42.00
N LEU A 958 54.56 61.40 -41.87
CA LEU A 958 54.83 60.00 -42.17
C LEU A 958 54.68 59.77 -43.69
N HIS A 959 55.69 59.13 -44.27
CA HIS A 959 55.80 58.79 -45.69
C HIS A 959 56.31 57.34 -45.83
N ASP A 960 56.29 56.80 -47.04
CA ASP A 960 56.70 55.41 -47.36
C ASP A 960 55.87 54.34 -46.62
N GLY A 961 54.57 54.39 -46.84
CA GLY A 961 53.65 53.46 -46.20
C GLY A 961 52.22 53.56 -46.67
N TYR A 962 51.32 53.00 -45.85
CA TYR A 962 49.89 52.94 -46.12
C TYR A 962 49.10 53.54 -44.96
N ILE A 963 48.05 54.29 -45.29
CA ILE A 963 47.03 54.75 -44.35
C ILE A 963 45.91 53.72 -44.35
N ILE A 964 45.67 53.07 -43.21
CA ILE A 964 44.60 52.11 -43.01
C ILE A 964 43.36 52.86 -42.52
N VAL A 965 42.26 52.72 -43.25
CA VAL A 965 40.94 53.18 -42.81
C VAL A 965 40.26 52.03 -42.06
N ASN A 966 39.88 52.30 -40.82
CA ASN A 966 39.16 51.38 -39.94
C ASN A 966 37.77 51.96 -39.62
N PHE A 967 36.71 51.18 -39.73
CA PHE A 967 35.33 51.58 -39.48
C PHE A 967 34.77 50.92 -38.23
N ASN A 968 34.24 51.75 -37.32
CA ASN A 968 33.20 51.31 -36.38
C ASN A 968 31.82 51.56 -37.00
N ILE A 969 30.92 50.56 -36.97
CA ILE A 969 29.59 50.62 -37.62
C ILE A 969 28.51 50.29 -36.59
N GLU A 970 27.51 51.17 -36.52
CA GLU A 970 26.43 51.12 -35.53
C GLU A 970 25.09 51.42 -36.20
N SER A 971 24.03 50.70 -35.81
CA SER A 971 22.67 51.06 -36.23
C SER A 971 22.03 52.02 -35.23
N ILE A 972 21.27 52.99 -35.76
CA ILE A 972 20.56 54.02 -35.02
C ILE A 972 19.07 53.84 -35.31
N GLN A 973 18.26 53.69 -34.27
CA GLN A 973 16.81 53.69 -34.39
C GLN A 973 16.24 55.00 -33.84
N HIS A 974 15.19 55.52 -34.48
CA HIS A 974 14.47 56.71 -34.01
C HIS A 974 15.35 57.93 -33.71
N ALA A 975 16.43 58.11 -34.49
CA ALA A 975 17.45 59.14 -34.31
C ALA A 975 18.16 59.15 -32.93
N ASP A 976 18.09 58.07 -32.14
CA ASP A 976 18.81 57.97 -30.86
C ASP A 976 20.29 57.63 -31.06
N ILE A 977 21.09 58.67 -31.27
CA ILE A 977 22.54 58.55 -31.43
C ILE A 977 23.28 58.21 -30.13
N ASN A 978 22.65 58.40 -28.96
CA ASN A 978 23.31 58.16 -27.67
C ASN A 978 23.20 56.69 -27.24
N HIS A 979 22.18 55.98 -27.72
CA HIS A 979 21.98 54.55 -27.47
C HIS A 979 21.86 53.80 -28.79
N PRO A 980 22.98 53.51 -29.47
CA PRO A 980 22.96 52.73 -30.69
C PRO A 980 22.25 51.39 -30.48
N HIS A 981 21.50 50.96 -31.47
CA HIS A 981 20.66 49.76 -31.36
C HIS A 981 21.49 48.48 -31.49
N LEU A 982 22.16 48.30 -32.63
CA LEU A 982 23.05 47.16 -32.91
C LEU A 982 24.47 47.64 -33.22
N GLN A 983 25.45 46.83 -32.84
CA GLN A 983 26.87 47.04 -33.04
C GLN A 983 27.43 45.99 -33.99
N TYR A 984 28.23 46.40 -34.97
CA TYR A 984 28.87 45.45 -35.89
C TYR A 984 30.07 44.74 -35.23
N ILE A 985 30.85 45.47 -34.43
CA ILE A 985 32.11 44.98 -33.81
C ILE A 985 32.01 44.95 -32.28
N HIS A 986 31.48 46.01 -31.68
CA HIS A 986 31.51 46.25 -30.22
C HIS A 986 30.20 45.87 -29.52
N GLY A 987 29.47 44.88 -30.02
CA GLY A 987 28.30 44.33 -29.33
C GLY A 987 28.71 43.64 -28.03
N GLU A 988 27.85 43.65 -27.02
CA GLU A 988 28.18 43.05 -25.71
C GLU A 988 28.46 41.55 -25.80
N LYS A 989 27.71 40.85 -26.67
CA LYS A 989 27.76 39.39 -26.80
C LYS A 989 28.44 38.88 -28.07
N MET A 990 28.47 39.67 -29.14
CA MET A 990 29.02 39.22 -30.43
C MET A 990 29.78 40.31 -31.20
N ASN A 991 30.65 39.84 -32.10
CA ASN A 991 31.32 40.62 -33.12
C ASN A 991 30.99 40.03 -34.51
N GLN A 992 30.17 40.73 -35.29
CA GLN A 992 29.74 40.30 -36.62
C GLN A 992 30.90 40.29 -37.62
N TRP A 993 31.87 41.17 -37.46
CA TRP A 993 33.06 41.20 -38.31
C TRP A 993 33.87 39.90 -38.20
N SER A 994 33.94 39.34 -36.99
CA SER A 994 34.51 38.02 -36.76
C SER A 994 33.62 36.90 -37.32
N MET A 995 32.29 37.00 -37.14
CA MET A 995 31.32 36.02 -37.63
C MET A 995 31.35 35.88 -39.16
N GLU A 996 31.62 36.97 -39.89
CA GLU A 996 31.73 36.95 -41.36
C GLU A 996 33.12 36.50 -41.86
N GLY A 997 33.98 36.02 -40.95
CA GLY A 997 35.22 35.32 -41.28
C GLY A 997 36.41 36.24 -41.56
N PHE A 998 36.48 37.39 -40.89
CA PHE A 998 37.68 38.24 -40.92
C PHE A 998 38.89 37.55 -40.29
N THR A 999 40.08 37.83 -40.83
CA THR A 999 41.34 37.27 -40.33
C THR A 999 42.34 38.37 -40.00
N SER A 1000 43.00 38.28 -38.85
CA SER A 1000 44.00 39.27 -38.38
C SER A 1000 45.33 39.27 -39.14
N SER A 1001 45.47 38.43 -40.16
CA SER A 1001 46.60 38.41 -41.08
C SER A 1001 46.12 38.36 -42.52
N ALA A 1002 46.70 39.22 -43.35
CA ALA A 1002 46.53 39.14 -44.80
C ALA A 1002 47.47 38.06 -45.37
N THR A 1003 47.04 37.36 -46.42
CA THR A 1003 47.88 36.43 -47.19
C THR A 1003 47.88 36.85 -48.65
N ASN A 1004 49.01 36.68 -49.34
CA ASN A 1004 49.11 36.90 -50.77
C ASN A 1004 48.52 35.74 -51.58
N LYS A 1005 48.53 35.88 -52.91
CA LYS A 1005 48.02 34.87 -53.86
C LYS A 1005 48.69 33.49 -53.77
N TYR A 1006 49.82 33.39 -53.08
CA TYR A 1006 50.55 32.13 -52.84
C TYR A 1006 50.36 31.60 -51.41
N GLY A 1007 49.46 32.19 -50.63
CA GLY A 1007 49.18 31.81 -49.25
C GLY A 1007 50.26 32.24 -48.25
N LYS A 1008 51.24 33.07 -48.65
CA LYS A 1008 52.22 33.62 -47.71
C LYS A 1008 51.64 34.82 -46.97
N PRO A 1009 51.86 34.95 -45.65
CA PRO A 1009 51.38 36.10 -44.90
C PRO A 1009 52.04 37.40 -45.38
N TYR A 1010 51.24 38.44 -45.53
CA TYR A 1010 51.71 39.82 -45.63
C TYR A 1010 52.23 40.29 -44.27
N PRO A 1011 53.17 41.25 -44.22
CA PRO A 1011 53.71 41.76 -42.97
C PRO A 1011 52.76 42.73 -42.25
N PHE A 1012 51.51 42.87 -42.70
CA PHE A 1012 50.55 43.82 -42.17
C PHE A 1012 49.62 43.14 -41.15
N PRO A 1013 49.67 43.50 -39.86
CA PRO A 1013 48.65 43.10 -38.90
C PRO A 1013 47.32 43.79 -39.25
N LEU A 1014 46.22 43.06 -39.11
CA LEU A 1014 44.86 43.54 -39.39
C LEU A 1014 43.99 43.50 -38.14
N ASP A 1015 43.14 44.51 -37.97
CA ASP A 1015 42.16 44.60 -36.89
C ASP A 1015 40.73 44.69 -37.44
N TYR A 1016 39.75 44.26 -36.62
CA TYR A 1016 38.34 44.38 -36.96
C TYR A 1016 37.98 45.82 -37.35
N GLY A 1017 37.23 45.97 -38.44
CA GLY A 1017 36.89 47.28 -39.00
C GLY A 1017 37.82 47.74 -40.12
N ASP A 1018 38.96 47.10 -40.38
CA ASP A 1018 39.84 47.51 -41.47
C ASP A 1018 39.18 47.30 -42.85
N VAL A 1019 39.03 48.38 -43.62
CA VAL A 1019 38.33 48.35 -44.91
C VAL A 1019 39.24 48.56 -46.12
N VAL A 1020 40.14 49.56 -46.08
CA VAL A 1020 40.98 49.95 -47.23
C VAL A 1020 42.33 50.49 -46.76
N PHE A 1021 43.38 50.13 -47.48
CA PHE A 1021 44.73 50.69 -47.38
C PHE A 1021 44.93 51.71 -48.50
N TYR A 1022 45.18 52.96 -48.13
CA TYR A 1022 45.56 54.02 -49.04
C TYR A 1022 47.08 54.18 -49.12
N ASP A 1023 47.65 54.34 -50.31
CA ASP A 1023 49.08 54.65 -50.48
C ASP A 1023 49.35 56.06 -49.96
N ALA A 1024 50.19 56.20 -48.93
CA ALA A 1024 50.43 57.48 -48.26
C ALA A 1024 51.22 58.46 -49.14
N ASP A 1025 51.92 57.96 -50.16
CA ASP A 1025 52.78 58.77 -51.03
C ASP A 1025 52.13 59.11 -52.38
N LYS A 1026 50.92 58.59 -52.65
CA LYS A 1026 50.22 58.78 -53.94
C LYS A 1026 48.86 59.41 -53.76
N SER A 1027 48.57 60.35 -54.63
CA SER A 1027 47.35 61.15 -54.63
C SER A 1027 46.55 60.97 -55.91
N SER A 1028 45.23 61.12 -55.82
CA SER A 1028 44.39 61.31 -57.01
C SER A 1028 44.79 62.53 -57.83
N ARG A 1029 45.52 63.50 -57.26
CA ARG A 1029 46.08 64.64 -58.01
C ARG A 1029 47.17 64.23 -59.00
N ASP A 1030 47.87 63.13 -58.74
CA ASP A 1030 48.98 62.66 -59.59
C ASP A 1030 48.49 62.22 -60.99
N ASP A 1031 47.23 61.80 -61.09
CA ASP A 1031 46.61 61.33 -62.34
C ASP A 1031 46.10 62.46 -63.25
N PHE A 1032 46.02 63.69 -62.74
CA PHE A 1032 45.50 64.85 -63.47
C PHE A 1032 46.46 66.05 -63.50
N GLY A 1033 47.70 65.88 -63.04
CA GLY A 1033 48.74 66.92 -63.12
C GLY A 1033 49.17 67.19 -64.56
N SER A 1034 49.10 68.45 -64.99
CA SER A 1034 49.49 68.90 -66.33
C SER A 1034 51.01 68.89 -66.52
N ASN A 1035 51.56 67.77 -67.01
CA ASN A 1035 52.87 67.75 -67.68
C ASN A 1035 52.70 67.61 -69.20
N VAL A 1036 51.88 68.49 -69.78
CA VAL A 1036 51.98 68.85 -71.19
C VAL A 1036 52.36 70.33 -71.22
N THR A 1037 53.53 70.65 -71.76
CA THR A 1037 53.88 72.03 -72.10
C THR A 1037 52.86 72.55 -73.12
N HIS A 1038 52.24 73.68 -72.81
CA HIS A 1038 51.48 74.48 -73.77
C HIS A 1038 52.31 74.86 -74.99
#